data_AF-A0A3M4JEZ5-F1
#
_entry.id   AF-A0A3M4JEZ5-F1
#
_cell.length_a   1.000
_cell.length_b   1.000
_cell.length_c   1.000
_cell.angle_alpha   90.00
_cell.angle_beta   90.00
_cell.angle_gamma   90.00
#
_symmetry.space_group_name_H-M   'P 1'
#
loop_
_entity.id
_entity.type
_entity.pdbx_description
1 polymer ?
#
loop_
_entity_poly.entity_id
_entity_poly.type
_entity_poly.pdbx_seq_one_letter_code
_entity_poly.pdbx_strand_id
1 'polypeptide(L)'
;MPRLCVRADRRPEVRIHPPGCNPYLTMNFANEAGEIRALAEMVKGGFVFKGLKPVNWCFDCGSALAEAEVEYQDKKSSTIDVAFPIADEAKLAAAFGVPSLGKPASIVIWTTTPWTIPANQALNVHPEFEYALVDVGDKLLVLASELVESCLARYKLEGTVIATTTGQALELINFRHPFYDRLSPVYLADYVELGAGTGIVHCSPAYGVDDFNICKQYGLSNDDIISPVQSNGVYVESLEFFGGQFIFKANQNIIDKLVEVGSLMDTETISHSYMHCWRHKSPLIYRATAQWFVGMDKQPESGETLRKRAVKAIEDTEFVPAWGQARLHSMIANRPDWCISRQRNWGVPIPFFLHKESGDLHPRTVELLEEVALRVEKEGIEAWFKLDASELLGDEAAKYDKISDTLDVWFDSGTTHWHVLRGSHPMGHESGPRADLYLEGSDQHRGWFHSSLLTGCMLDDHAPYRELLTHGFVVDENGRKMSKSLNNVVAPQKVNDSLGADIMRLWVSATDYSGEMAVSDQILQRSADAYRRIRNTARFLLSNLSGFNPATDILPAEEMLALDRWAVDRTLLLQRELQEHYGEYRFWNVYSKIHNFCVQELGGFYLDIIKDRQYTTAADSTARRSCQTALFHISEALVRWIAPILAFTADELWQFLPGERNESVMLNTWYEGLTEMPADFEMDRAYWERIMAVKTSVNKEMENLRAAKAIGGNLQAEVTLYAEDSLVADLSKLSNELRFVLITSTASVAPLVSAPVDAVVTEVAGLKLKVLKSSHAKCARCWHHREDVGVNPEHPEICGRCVDNISGAGEVRHYA
;
A
#
# COMPACT_ATOMS: atom_id res chain seq x y z
N MET A 1 -4.59 24.90 -1.69
CA MET A 1 -3.96 23.78 -0.95
C MET A 1 -5.04 22.79 -0.56
N PRO A 2 -4.95 21.51 -0.95
CA PRO A 2 -5.64 20.47 -0.19
C PRO A 2 -5.01 20.48 1.21
N ARG A 3 -5.83 20.77 2.22
CA ARG A 3 -5.44 20.81 3.63
C ARG A 3 -5.28 19.36 4.12
N LEU A 4 -4.16 18.71 3.83
CA LEU A 4 -3.86 17.44 4.49
C LEU A 4 -3.52 17.73 5.95
N CYS A 5 -4.40 17.34 6.85
CA CYS A 5 -4.27 17.61 8.28
C CYS A 5 -3.96 16.29 9.00
N VAL A 6 -2.69 16.03 9.29
CA VAL A 6 -2.25 14.86 10.08
C VAL A 6 -1.91 15.31 11.52
N ARG A 7 -2.01 14.39 12.49
CA ARG A 7 -1.90 14.61 13.94
C ARG A 7 -0.71 15.50 14.35
N ALA A 8 -1.01 16.61 15.04
CA ALA A 8 -0.09 17.69 15.43
C ALA A 8 1.02 17.33 16.47
N ASP A 9 1.00 16.11 17.03
CA ASP A 9 1.79 15.73 18.21
C ASP A 9 3.21 15.22 17.90
N ARG A 10 3.52 14.75 16.67
CA ARG A 10 4.83 14.10 16.40
C ARG A 10 5.68 14.59 15.23
N ARG A 11 5.19 15.43 14.30
CA ARG A 11 5.94 15.70 13.04
C ARG A 11 5.73 17.11 12.45
N PRO A 12 6.09 18.19 13.15
CA PRO A 12 6.02 19.55 12.57
C PRO A 12 6.99 19.78 11.39
N GLU A 13 8.02 18.95 11.22
CA GLU A 13 9.17 19.26 10.35
C GLU A 13 9.11 18.65 8.95
N VAL A 14 8.29 17.60 8.76
CA VAL A 14 7.91 17.12 7.42
C VAL A 14 6.67 17.94 7.03
N ARG A 15 6.87 19.19 6.61
CA ARG A 15 5.77 20.16 6.39
C ARG A 15 4.62 19.55 5.59
N ILE A 16 3.53 19.25 6.30
CA ILE A 16 2.16 19.10 5.79
C ILE A 16 1.21 19.98 6.62
N HIS A 17 1.72 20.93 7.42
CA HIS A 17 0.91 21.72 8.36
C HIS A 17 1.14 23.22 8.17
N PRO A 18 0.17 23.97 7.65
CA PRO A 18 0.05 25.39 7.97
C PRO A 18 -0.47 25.57 9.42
N PRO A 19 0.01 26.59 10.17
CA PRO A 19 -0.61 26.98 11.44
C PRO A 19 -2.12 27.23 11.28
N GLY A 20 -2.95 26.76 12.22
CA GLY A 20 -4.42 26.92 12.17
C GLY A 20 -5.20 25.76 11.52
N CYS A 21 -4.54 24.62 11.33
CA CYS A 21 -5.15 23.40 10.80
C CYS A 21 -6.23 22.81 11.72
N ASN A 22 -7.43 22.52 11.16
CA ASN A 22 -8.56 21.89 11.85
C ASN A 22 -8.71 20.44 11.35
N PRO A 23 -8.08 19.43 11.97
CA PRO A 23 -8.24 18.04 11.54
C PRO A 23 -9.62 17.50 11.94
N TYR A 24 -10.17 16.58 11.15
CA TYR A 24 -11.23 15.73 11.65
C TYR A 24 -10.65 14.75 12.69
N LEU A 25 -11.40 14.49 13.75
CA LEU A 25 -11.13 13.43 14.72
C LEU A 25 -12.40 12.61 14.85
N THR A 26 -12.29 11.28 14.92
CA THR A 26 -13.46 10.40 15.11
C THR A 26 -14.22 10.76 16.38
N MET A 27 -13.50 11.15 17.44
CA MET A 27 -14.06 11.61 18.72
C MET A 27 -14.64 13.04 18.73
N ASN A 28 -14.64 13.74 17.59
CA ASN A 28 -15.36 15.01 17.52
C ASN A 28 -16.87 14.72 17.56
N PHE A 29 -17.61 15.37 18.44
CA PHE A 29 -19.04 15.11 18.67
C PHE A 29 -19.89 15.12 17.39
N ALA A 30 -19.60 16.04 16.45
CA ALA A 30 -20.28 16.08 15.15
C ALA A 30 -20.01 14.84 14.29
N ASN A 31 -18.81 14.27 14.36
CA ASN A 31 -18.49 13.03 13.66
C ASN A 31 -19.15 11.82 14.34
N GLU A 32 -19.12 11.73 15.68
CA GLU A 32 -19.81 10.67 16.44
C GLU A 32 -21.33 10.66 16.14
N ALA A 33 -21.95 11.84 16.11
CA ALA A 33 -23.35 11.98 15.71
C ALA A 33 -23.59 11.63 14.24
N GLY A 34 -22.68 12.03 13.34
CA GLY A 34 -22.75 11.69 11.92
C GLY A 34 -22.62 10.20 11.65
N GLU A 35 -21.87 9.47 12.47
CA GLU A 35 -21.75 8.02 12.44
C GLU A 35 -23.05 7.33 12.88
N ILE A 36 -23.70 7.81 13.95
CA ILE A 36 -25.04 7.33 14.35
C ILE A 36 -26.06 7.54 13.23
N ARG A 37 -26.00 8.68 12.52
CA ARG A 37 -26.86 8.95 11.36
C ARG A 37 -26.57 8.02 10.19
N ALA A 38 -25.31 7.68 9.94
CA ALA A 38 -24.95 6.68 8.94
C ALA A 38 -25.54 5.31 9.29
N LEU A 39 -25.45 4.89 10.56
CA LEU A 39 -26.10 3.67 11.05
C LEU A 39 -27.62 3.72 10.84
N ALA A 40 -28.27 4.86 11.09
CA ALA A 40 -29.71 5.03 10.89
C ALA A 40 -30.14 4.79 9.44
N GLU A 41 -29.41 5.31 8.46
CA GLU A 41 -29.69 5.05 7.04
C GLU A 41 -29.44 3.58 6.66
N MET A 42 -28.43 2.93 7.24
CA MET A 42 -28.19 1.49 7.00
C MET A 42 -29.28 0.59 7.62
N VAL A 43 -29.80 0.95 8.79
CA VAL A 43 -30.94 0.29 9.43
C VAL A 43 -32.18 0.46 8.56
N LYS A 44 -32.46 1.69 8.13
CA LYS A 44 -33.57 2.02 7.23
C LYS A 44 -33.46 1.32 5.87
N GLY A 45 -32.25 1.07 5.38
CA GLY A 45 -31.99 0.29 4.17
C GLY A 45 -32.14 -1.22 4.34
N GLY A 46 -32.37 -1.72 5.55
CA GLY A 46 -32.56 -3.14 5.84
C GLY A 46 -31.27 -3.96 5.86
N PHE A 47 -30.10 -3.32 5.96
CA PHE A 47 -28.80 -4.04 5.96
C PHE A 47 -28.42 -4.58 7.34
N VAL A 48 -28.86 -3.90 8.40
CA VAL A 48 -28.48 -4.22 9.79
C VAL A 48 -29.47 -5.20 10.40
N PHE A 49 -28.96 -6.23 11.08
CA PHE A 49 -29.80 -7.20 11.79
C PHE A 49 -29.10 -7.75 13.04
N LYS A 50 -29.91 -8.28 13.98
CA LYS A 50 -29.42 -8.99 15.16
C LYS A 50 -29.33 -10.49 14.83
N GLY A 51 -28.19 -11.11 15.10
CA GLY A 51 -27.99 -12.54 14.87
C GLY A 51 -27.26 -13.20 16.03
N LEU A 52 -27.56 -14.47 16.30
CA LEU A 52 -26.69 -15.35 17.07
C LEU A 52 -25.73 -16.00 16.07
N LYS A 53 -24.44 -15.71 16.16
CA LYS A 53 -23.40 -16.35 15.35
C LYS A 53 -22.14 -16.57 16.17
N PRO A 54 -21.36 -17.64 15.91
CA PRO A 54 -20.02 -17.75 16.44
C PRO A 54 -19.16 -16.61 15.90
N VAL A 55 -18.63 -15.79 16.81
CA VAL A 55 -17.72 -14.68 16.50
C VAL A 55 -16.37 -14.92 17.15
N ASN A 56 -15.32 -14.35 16.56
CA ASN A 56 -14.00 -14.31 17.20
C ASN A 56 -14.12 -13.57 18.53
N TRP A 57 -13.77 -14.23 19.63
CA TRP A 57 -13.93 -13.70 20.98
C TRP A 57 -12.58 -13.64 21.70
N CYS A 58 -12.27 -12.46 22.24
CA CYS A 58 -11.07 -12.24 23.04
C CYS A 58 -11.44 -12.04 24.51
N PHE A 59 -10.95 -12.93 25.39
CA PHE A 59 -11.22 -12.84 26.83
C PHE A 59 -10.59 -11.62 27.48
N ASP A 60 -9.40 -11.21 27.05
CA ASP A 60 -8.72 -10.03 27.59
C ASP A 60 -9.40 -8.72 27.16
N CYS A 61 -9.99 -8.71 25.95
CA CYS A 61 -10.82 -7.60 25.51
C CYS A 61 -12.23 -7.64 26.15
N GLY A 62 -12.69 -8.82 26.56
CA GLY A 62 -14.11 -9.06 26.90
C GLY A 62 -15.06 -8.78 25.73
N SER A 63 -14.62 -8.99 24.48
CA SER A 63 -15.30 -8.44 23.31
C SER A 63 -15.13 -9.30 22.06
N ALA A 64 -16.12 -9.24 21.17
CA ALA A 64 -16.02 -9.77 19.81
C ALA A 64 -14.96 -9.01 18.99
N LEU A 65 -14.35 -9.68 18.02
CA LEU A 65 -13.36 -9.14 17.08
C LEU A 65 -13.80 -9.38 15.65
N ALA A 66 -13.57 -8.41 14.76
CA ALA A 66 -13.70 -8.63 13.32
C ALA A 66 -12.54 -9.49 12.80
N GLU A 67 -12.71 -10.10 11.63
CA GLU A 67 -11.65 -10.89 10.99
C GLU A 67 -10.35 -10.10 10.75
N ALA A 68 -10.48 -8.79 10.48
CA ALA A 68 -9.34 -7.87 10.34
C ALA A 68 -8.54 -7.66 11.65
N GLU A 69 -9.13 -7.99 12.80
CA GLU A 69 -8.52 -7.88 14.14
C GLU A 69 -7.92 -9.22 14.63
N VAL A 70 -7.88 -10.25 13.78
CA VAL A 70 -7.30 -11.57 14.06
C VAL A 70 -5.94 -11.69 13.39
N GLU A 71 -4.97 -12.23 14.13
CA GLU A 71 -3.68 -12.64 13.59
C GLU A 71 -3.37 -14.09 13.97
N TYR A 72 -2.42 -14.70 13.27
CA TYR A 72 -2.09 -16.11 13.46
C TYR A 72 -0.68 -16.25 14.06
N GLN A 73 -0.56 -17.12 15.08
CA GLN A 73 0.70 -17.48 15.73
C GLN A 73 0.69 -18.95 16.10
N ASP A 74 1.87 -19.58 16.14
CA ASP A 74 2.00 -20.97 16.56
C ASP A 74 1.66 -21.15 18.05
N LYS A 75 0.78 -22.11 18.33
CA LYS A 75 0.35 -22.48 19.68
C LYS A 75 0.51 -23.98 19.89
N LYS A 76 0.92 -24.36 21.10
CA LYS A 76 0.87 -25.75 21.55
C LYS A 76 -0.54 -26.12 22.00
N SER A 77 -1.11 -27.16 21.40
CA SER A 77 -2.44 -27.69 21.72
C SER A 77 -2.37 -29.19 21.99
N SER A 78 -3.18 -29.67 22.93
CA SER A 78 -3.43 -31.10 23.11
C SER A 78 -4.47 -31.56 22.08
N THR A 79 -4.16 -32.63 21.35
CA THR A 79 -5.14 -33.36 20.55
C THR A 79 -5.81 -34.43 21.40
N ILE A 80 -7.02 -34.81 21.04
CA ILE A 80 -7.70 -35.98 21.60
C ILE A 80 -8.41 -36.74 20.49
N ASP A 81 -8.28 -38.06 20.53
CA ASP A 81 -9.13 -39.00 19.80
C ASP A 81 -10.18 -39.55 20.76
N VAL A 82 -11.46 -39.35 20.47
CA VAL A 82 -12.55 -39.66 21.40
C VAL A 82 -13.58 -40.58 20.77
N ALA A 83 -13.81 -41.71 21.42
CA ALA A 83 -14.83 -42.69 21.04
C ALA A 83 -16.21 -42.32 21.61
N PHE A 84 -17.17 -42.11 20.71
CA PHE A 84 -18.58 -41.91 21.02
C PHE A 84 -19.31 -43.25 20.84
N PRO A 85 -19.86 -43.86 21.91
CA PRO A 85 -20.54 -45.15 21.83
C PRO A 85 -21.82 -45.08 20.99
N ILE A 86 -22.14 -46.13 20.23
CA ILE A 86 -23.37 -46.20 19.44
C ILE A 86 -24.63 -46.21 20.33
N ALA A 87 -25.67 -45.45 19.95
CA ALA A 87 -27.01 -45.55 20.54
C ALA A 87 -27.95 -46.39 19.65
N ASP A 88 -27.83 -46.25 18.32
CA ASP A 88 -28.68 -46.91 17.33
C ASP A 88 -27.97 -48.12 16.66
N GLU A 89 -27.66 -49.18 17.42
CA GLU A 89 -26.91 -50.36 16.94
C GLU A 89 -27.46 -50.97 15.65
N ALA A 90 -28.79 -51.10 15.56
CA ALA A 90 -29.46 -51.69 14.39
C ALA A 90 -29.32 -50.83 13.13
N LYS A 91 -29.34 -49.50 13.27
CA LYS A 91 -29.14 -48.59 12.12
C LYS A 91 -27.70 -48.65 11.63
N LEU A 92 -26.74 -48.70 12.56
CA LEU A 92 -25.33 -48.82 12.20
C LEU A 92 -25.04 -50.15 11.48
N ALA A 93 -25.58 -51.26 11.98
CA ALA A 93 -25.44 -52.56 11.32
C ALA A 93 -26.02 -52.54 9.89
N ALA A 94 -27.21 -51.94 9.72
CA ALA A 94 -27.84 -51.78 8.41
C ALA A 94 -27.01 -50.89 7.46
N ALA A 95 -26.46 -49.78 7.95
CA ALA A 95 -25.63 -48.86 7.16
C ALA A 95 -24.35 -49.52 6.62
N PHE A 96 -23.77 -50.46 7.38
CA PHE A 96 -22.61 -51.26 6.98
C PHE A 96 -22.96 -52.59 6.30
N GLY A 97 -24.25 -52.90 6.09
CA GLY A 97 -24.69 -54.14 5.45
C GLY A 97 -24.37 -55.42 6.24
N VAL A 98 -24.17 -55.30 7.56
CA VAL A 98 -23.90 -56.44 8.46
C VAL A 98 -25.16 -56.86 9.22
N PRO A 99 -25.37 -58.15 9.53
CA PRO A 99 -26.60 -58.62 10.18
C PRO A 99 -26.76 -58.11 11.62
N SER A 100 -25.64 -57.90 12.32
CA SER A 100 -25.56 -57.32 13.67
C SER A 100 -24.12 -56.90 13.95
N LEU A 101 -23.91 -55.93 14.84
CA LEU A 101 -22.56 -55.49 15.23
C LEU A 101 -21.80 -56.56 16.02
N GLY A 102 -22.48 -57.36 16.85
CA GLY A 102 -21.89 -58.47 17.61
C GLY A 102 -20.92 -58.07 18.74
N LYS A 103 -20.49 -56.81 18.80
CA LYS A 103 -19.63 -56.19 19.82
C LYS A 103 -20.06 -54.72 20.01
N PRO A 104 -19.70 -54.09 21.14
CA PRO A 104 -19.88 -52.65 21.30
C PRO A 104 -19.18 -51.89 20.17
N ALA A 105 -19.84 -50.87 19.62
CA ALA A 105 -19.28 -50.05 18.56
C ALA A 105 -19.20 -48.57 18.97
N SER A 106 -18.19 -47.88 18.47
CA SER A 106 -18.02 -46.45 18.67
C SER A 106 -17.55 -45.78 17.39
N ILE A 107 -17.95 -44.52 17.19
CA ILE A 107 -17.37 -43.64 16.18
C ILE A 107 -16.31 -42.77 16.85
N VAL A 108 -15.15 -42.60 16.20
CA VAL A 108 -14.02 -41.90 16.81
C VAL A 108 -13.81 -40.55 16.13
N ILE A 109 -13.89 -39.47 16.92
CA ILE A 109 -13.56 -38.12 16.46
C ILE A 109 -12.13 -37.76 16.82
N TRP A 110 -11.61 -36.73 16.16
CA TRP A 110 -10.37 -36.07 16.54
C TRP A 110 -10.59 -34.56 16.73
N THR A 111 -9.96 -33.97 17.75
CA THR A 111 -9.99 -32.50 17.93
C THR A 111 -8.76 -31.97 18.66
N THR A 112 -8.43 -30.70 18.42
CA THR A 112 -7.37 -29.94 19.12
C THR A 112 -7.91 -29.08 20.27
N THR A 113 -9.22 -29.13 20.53
CA THR A 113 -9.91 -28.31 21.53
C THR A 113 -10.70 -29.18 22.51
N PRO A 114 -10.06 -29.86 23.49
CA PRO A 114 -10.78 -30.68 24.47
C PRO A 114 -11.93 -29.95 25.17
N TRP A 115 -11.75 -28.66 25.47
CA TRP A 115 -12.77 -27.78 26.06
C TRP A 115 -14.07 -27.65 25.25
N THR A 116 -14.11 -28.01 23.96
CA THR A 116 -15.38 -27.96 23.20
C THR A 116 -16.21 -29.24 23.36
N ILE A 117 -15.63 -30.35 23.84
CA ILE A 117 -16.34 -31.63 23.99
C ILE A 117 -17.61 -31.51 24.84
N PRO A 118 -17.63 -30.84 26.02
CA PRO A 118 -18.86 -30.70 26.81
C PRO A 118 -20.07 -30.14 26.06
N ALA A 119 -19.82 -29.35 25.00
CA ALA A 119 -20.85 -28.72 24.16
C ALA A 119 -21.10 -29.45 22.83
N ASN A 120 -20.61 -30.68 22.67
CA ASN A 120 -20.86 -31.45 21.46
C ASN A 120 -22.36 -31.79 21.29
N GLN A 121 -22.90 -31.55 20.09
CA GLN A 121 -24.31 -31.80 19.76
C GLN A 121 -24.52 -32.68 18.53
N ALA A 122 -23.47 -32.95 17.76
CA ALA A 122 -23.52 -33.83 16.59
C ALA A 122 -22.12 -34.34 16.22
N LEU A 123 -22.05 -35.20 15.21
CA LEU A 123 -20.83 -35.75 14.63
C LEU A 123 -20.90 -35.56 13.12
N ASN A 124 -19.90 -34.94 12.52
CA ASN A 124 -19.92 -34.54 11.12
C ASN A 124 -19.06 -35.49 10.29
N VAL A 125 -19.64 -35.99 9.20
CA VAL A 125 -18.99 -36.87 8.22
C VAL A 125 -19.19 -36.32 6.82
N HIS A 126 -18.19 -36.45 5.95
CA HIS A 126 -18.35 -36.13 4.53
C HIS A 126 -19.27 -37.14 3.84
N PRO A 127 -20.28 -36.72 3.04
CA PRO A 127 -21.24 -37.63 2.43
C PRO A 127 -20.62 -38.64 1.45
N GLU A 128 -19.61 -38.21 0.70
CA GLU A 128 -18.98 -39.01 -0.36
C GLU A 128 -17.79 -39.88 0.10
N PHE A 129 -17.25 -39.65 1.30
CA PHE A 129 -16.11 -40.44 1.77
C PHE A 129 -16.55 -41.84 2.20
N GLU A 130 -15.62 -42.78 2.09
CA GLU A 130 -15.80 -44.14 2.58
C GLU A 130 -15.36 -44.25 4.04
N TYR A 131 -16.19 -44.90 4.85
CA TYR A 131 -15.95 -45.17 6.25
C TYR A 131 -15.90 -46.69 6.47
N ALA A 132 -14.99 -47.11 7.33
CA ALA A 132 -14.75 -48.49 7.69
C ALA A 132 -15.28 -48.79 9.09
N LEU A 133 -15.89 -49.97 9.24
CA LEU A 133 -16.16 -50.60 10.52
C LEU A 133 -15.00 -51.55 10.82
N VAL A 134 -14.21 -51.21 11.83
CA VAL A 134 -12.95 -51.87 12.16
C VAL A 134 -13.10 -52.67 13.44
N ASP A 135 -12.87 -53.98 13.39
CA ASP A 135 -12.81 -54.85 14.55
C ASP A 135 -11.41 -54.81 15.18
N VAL A 136 -11.31 -54.30 16.41
CA VAL A 136 -10.05 -54.18 17.18
C VAL A 136 -9.98 -55.18 18.34
N GLY A 137 -10.77 -56.24 18.29
CA GLY A 137 -10.79 -57.30 19.29
C GLY A 137 -12.02 -57.21 20.19
N ASP A 138 -12.05 -56.28 21.15
CA ASP A 138 -13.12 -56.15 22.14
C ASP A 138 -14.27 -55.21 21.70
N LYS A 139 -14.04 -54.36 20.70
CA LYS A 139 -15.01 -53.38 20.18
C LYS A 139 -14.84 -53.15 18.68
N LEU A 140 -15.83 -52.47 18.09
CA LEU A 140 -15.78 -51.97 16.72
C LEU A 140 -15.58 -50.46 16.69
N LEU A 141 -14.77 -49.97 15.75
CA LEU A 141 -14.54 -48.55 15.55
C LEU A 141 -15.02 -48.12 14.16
N VAL A 142 -15.73 -47.00 14.08
CA VAL A 142 -16.05 -46.32 12.83
C VAL A 142 -15.00 -45.23 12.60
N LEU A 143 -14.28 -45.34 11.49
CA LEU A 143 -13.20 -44.45 11.06
C LEU A 143 -13.32 -44.22 9.55
N ALA A 144 -12.79 -43.12 9.02
CA ALA A 144 -12.65 -43.00 7.56
C ALA A 144 -11.69 -44.08 7.03
N SER A 145 -12.05 -44.75 5.92
CA SER A 145 -11.33 -45.91 5.40
C SER A 145 -9.83 -45.62 5.17
N GLU A 146 -9.50 -44.44 4.64
CA GLU A 146 -8.12 -44.02 4.37
C GLU A 146 -7.29 -43.75 5.63
N LEU A 147 -7.93 -43.49 6.76
CA LEU A 147 -7.28 -43.14 8.03
C LEU A 147 -7.20 -44.31 9.01
N VAL A 148 -7.69 -45.50 8.65
CA VAL A 148 -7.69 -46.67 9.53
C VAL A 148 -6.28 -47.03 9.99
N GLU A 149 -5.32 -47.16 9.07
CA GLU A 149 -3.95 -47.58 9.40
C GLU A 149 -3.27 -46.59 10.34
N SER A 150 -3.38 -45.29 10.06
CA SER A 150 -2.76 -44.24 10.88
C SER A 150 -3.43 -44.12 12.25
N CYS A 151 -4.76 -44.28 12.33
CA CYS A 151 -5.49 -44.29 13.60
C CYS A 151 -5.09 -45.50 14.46
N LEU A 152 -5.08 -46.71 13.89
CA LEU A 152 -4.69 -47.91 14.63
C LEU A 152 -3.24 -47.86 15.13
N ALA A 153 -2.32 -47.34 14.31
CA ALA A 153 -0.94 -47.11 14.71
C ALA A 153 -0.84 -46.09 15.87
N ARG A 154 -1.60 -44.99 15.80
CA ARG A 154 -1.68 -43.97 16.86
C ARG A 154 -2.23 -44.56 18.16
N TYR A 155 -3.29 -45.38 18.09
CA TYR A 155 -3.91 -46.05 19.24
C TYR A 155 -3.10 -47.23 19.76
N LYS A 156 -2.06 -47.66 19.04
CA LYS A 156 -1.27 -48.88 19.32
C LYS A 156 -2.14 -50.13 19.39
N LEU A 157 -3.10 -50.22 18.48
CA LEU A 157 -4.03 -51.34 18.33
C LEU A 157 -3.81 -52.02 16.98
N GLU A 158 -4.15 -53.31 16.91
CA GLU A 158 -4.32 -54.02 15.66
C GLU A 158 -5.82 -54.16 15.36
N GLY A 159 -6.21 -54.18 14.09
CA GLY A 159 -7.61 -54.28 13.72
C GLY A 159 -7.81 -54.72 12.28
N THR A 160 -9.01 -55.22 11.98
CA THR A 160 -9.40 -55.66 10.63
C THR A 160 -10.68 -54.96 10.21
N VAL A 161 -10.71 -54.41 8.99
CA VAL A 161 -11.93 -53.85 8.40
C VAL A 161 -12.90 -54.99 8.10
N ILE A 162 -14.08 -54.97 8.72
CA ILE A 162 -15.11 -56.00 8.55
C ILE A 162 -16.22 -55.57 7.57
N ALA A 163 -16.41 -54.27 7.38
CA ALA A 163 -17.32 -53.69 6.40
C ALA A 163 -16.95 -52.23 6.10
N THR A 164 -17.39 -51.71 4.95
CA THR A 164 -17.28 -50.29 4.59
C THR A 164 -18.63 -49.74 4.12
N THR A 165 -18.82 -48.43 4.23
CA THR A 165 -20.01 -47.72 3.74
C THR A 165 -19.66 -46.27 3.38
N THR A 166 -20.57 -45.57 2.70
CA THR A 166 -20.41 -44.13 2.43
C THR A 166 -20.89 -43.29 3.61
N GLY A 167 -20.35 -42.08 3.78
CA GLY A 167 -20.79 -41.18 4.85
C GLY A 167 -22.28 -40.85 4.78
N GLN A 168 -22.84 -40.77 3.56
CA GLN A 168 -24.28 -40.62 3.32
C GLN A 168 -25.12 -41.69 4.03
N ALA A 169 -24.63 -42.92 4.14
CA ALA A 169 -25.35 -44.01 4.81
C ALA A 169 -25.34 -43.89 6.35
N LEU A 170 -24.46 -43.04 6.91
CA LEU A 170 -24.33 -42.81 8.35
C LEU A 170 -25.23 -41.68 8.85
N GLU A 171 -25.87 -40.93 7.94
CA GLU A 171 -26.71 -39.79 8.27
C GLU A 171 -27.79 -40.11 9.32
N LEU A 172 -27.92 -39.25 10.34
CA LEU A 172 -28.90 -39.34 11.43
C LEU A 172 -28.81 -40.61 12.30
N ILE A 173 -27.71 -41.35 12.24
CA ILE A 173 -27.41 -42.40 13.21
C ILE A 173 -26.99 -41.74 14.53
N ASN A 174 -27.65 -42.14 15.63
CA ASN A 174 -27.35 -41.58 16.94
C ASN A 174 -26.21 -42.32 17.64
N PHE A 175 -25.22 -41.55 18.09
CA PHE A 175 -24.23 -41.98 19.08
C PHE A 175 -24.51 -41.29 20.42
N ARG A 176 -23.89 -41.75 21.49
CA ARG A 176 -23.98 -41.18 22.83
C ARG A 176 -22.79 -40.29 23.10
N HIS A 177 -23.05 -39.16 23.74
CA HIS A 177 -21.99 -38.33 24.28
C HIS A 177 -21.17 -39.12 25.33
N PRO A 178 -19.83 -39.05 25.35
CA PRO A 178 -18.96 -39.89 26.19
C PRO A 178 -19.25 -39.88 27.68
N PHE A 179 -19.69 -38.73 28.22
CA PHE A 179 -19.93 -38.57 29.66
C PHE A 179 -21.18 -37.76 30.01
N TYR A 180 -22.04 -37.40 29.03
CA TYR A 180 -23.32 -36.74 29.31
C TYR A 180 -24.45 -37.59 28.75
N ASP A 181 -25.60 -37.63 29.42
CA ASP A 181 -26.77 -38.33 28.90
C ASP A 181 -27.45 -37.52 27.78
N ARG A 182 -26.78 -37.47 26.63
CA ARG A 182 -27.18 -36.75 25.41
C ARG A 182 -26.79 -37.56 24.18
N LEU A 183 -27.57 -37.43 23.12
CA LEU A 183 -27.26 -38.00 21.81
C LEU A 183 -26.40 -37.04 20.98
N SER A 184 -25.53 -37.62 20.16
CA SER A 184 -24.74 -36.95 19.13
C SER A 184 -25.06 -37.62 17.78
N PRO A 185 -26.10 -37.15 17.07
CA PRO A 185 -26.45 -37.65 15.74
C PRO A 185 -25.34 -37.35 14.73
N VAL A 186 -25.25 -38.18 13.69
CA VAL A 186 -24.37 -37.92 12.55
C VAL A 186 -25.02 -36.96 11.56
N TYR A 187 -24.31 -35.90 11.18
CA TYR A 187 -24.69 -34.93 10.14
C TYR A 187 -23.70 -34.98 8.98
N LEU A 188 -24.19 -34.64 7.79
CA LEU A 188 -23.39 -34.57 6.58
C LEU A 188 -22.75 -33.19 6.45
N ALA A 189 -21.45 -33.16 6.17
CA ALA A 189 -20.67 -31.94 6.11
C ALA A 189 -19.53 -32.04 5.08
N ASP A 190 -19.59 -31.20 4.05
CA ASP A 190 -18.62 -31.20 2.94
C ASP A 190 -17.25 -30.62 3.33
N TYR A 191 -17.15 -29.95 4.48
CA TYR A 191 -15.88 -29.39 4.99
C TYR A 191 -15.01 -30.43 5.72
N VAL A 192 -15.50 -31.65 5.92
CA VAL A 192 -14.72 -32.72 6.55
C VAL A 192 -13.63 -33.17 5.57
N GLU A 193 -12.38 -33.22 6.05
CA GLU A 193 -11.21 -33.59 5.25
C GLU A 193 -10.51 -34.85 5.80
N LEU A 194 -9.69 -35.49 4.96
CA LEU A 194 -8.90 -36.68 5.31
C LEU A 194 -7.42 -36.39 5.57
N GLY A 195 -7.00 -35.12 5.60
CA GLY A 195 -5.58 -34.74 5.77
C GLY A 195 -5.03 -35.03 7.18
N ALA A 196 -5.88 -35.05 8.21
CA ALA A 196 -5.51 -35.33 9.60
C ALA A 196 -6.71 -35.81 10.42
N GLY A 197 -6.46 -36.39 11.60
CA GLY A 197 -7.50 -36.84 12.54
C GLY A 197 -8.04 -38.23 12.23
N THR A 198 -9.37 -38.38 12.17
CA THR A 198 -10.08 -39.65 11.95
C THR A 198 -11.05 -39.63 10.76
N GLY A 199 -11.20 -38.47 10.12
CA GLY A 199 -12.23 -38.23 9.10
C GLY A 199 -13.64 -38.05 9.68
N ILE A 200 -13.78 -37.94 11.01
CA ILE A 200 -15.03 -37.59 11.68
C ILE A 200 -14.77 -36.40 12.61
N VAL A 201 -15.57 -35.35 12.48
CA VAL A 201 -15.43 -34.09 13.23
C VAL A 201 -16.54 -33.99 14.26
N HIS A 202 -16.19 -33.79 15.54
CA HIS A 202 -17.20 -33.51 16.56
C HIS A 202 -17.79 -32.10 16.34
N CYS A 203 -19.11 -31.95 16.49
CA CYS A 203 -19.81 -30.69 16.20
C CYS A 203 -20.24 -29.98 17.48
N SER A 204 -19.72 -28.78 17.71
CA SER A 204 -20.04 -27.90 18.84
C SER A 204 -20.50 -26.52 18.33
N PRO A 205 -21.80 -26.34 18.02
CA PRO A 205 -22.28 -25.18 17.26
C PRO A 205 -22.06 -23.83 17.94
N ALA A 206 -21.88 -23.79 19.26
CA ALA A 206 -21.53 -22.55 19.95
C ALA A 206 -20.08 -22.08 19.70
N TYR A 207 -19.20 -22.94 19.20
CA TYR A 207 -17.74 -22.73 19.18
C TYR A 207 -17.08 -23.02 17.82
N GLY A 208 -17.87 -23.21 16.76
CA GLY A 208 -17.41 -23.36 15.38
C GLY A 208 -18.43 -22.80 14.40
N VAL A 209 -17.97 -22.06 13.39
CA VAL A 209 -18.86 -21.43 12.39
C VAL A 209 -19.51 -22.50 11.50
N ASP A 210 -18.73 -23.46 11.01
CA ASP A 210 -19.25 -24.54 10.17
C ASP A 210 -20.17 -25.47 10.97
N ASP A 211 -19.80 -25.80 12.21
CA ASP A 211 -20.63 -26.52 13.17
C ASP A 211 -21.99 -25.83 13.36
N PHE A 212 -21.99 -24.51 13.57
CA PHE A 212 -23.21 -23.71 13.71
C PHE A 212 -24.08 -23.81 12.46
N ASN A 213 -23.49 -23.64 11.28
CA ASN A 213 -24.20 -23.65 10.01
C ASN A 213 -24.84 -25.02 9.72
N ILE A 214 -24.09 -26.12 9.91
CA ILE A 214 -24.62 -27.48 9.74
C ILE A 214 -25.74 -27.75 10.75
N CYS A 215 -25.54 -27.44 12.03
CA CYS A 215 -26.60 -27.59 13.03
C CYS A 215 -27.86 -26.80 12.67
N LYS A 216 -27.72 -25.59 12.11
CA LYS A 216 -28.85 -24.79 11.61
C LYS A 216 -29.55 -25.46 10.42
N GLN A 217 -28.80 -26.02 9.48
CA GLN A 217 -29.37 -26.76 8.34
C GLN A 217 -30.17 -27.98 8.79
N TYR A 218 -29.71 -28.67 9.84
CA TYR A 218 -30.41 -29.79 10.47
C TYR A 218 -31.51 -29.37 11.47
N GLY A 219 -31.84 -28.07 11.54
CA GLY A 219 -33.02 -27.56 12.23
C GLY A 219 -32.83 -27.15 13.69
N LEU A 220 -31.61 -27.06 14.21
CA LEU A 220 -31.38 -26.58 15.59
C LEU A 220 -31.74 -25.08 15.69
N SER A 221 -32.67 -24.74 16.59
CA SER A 221 -33.00 -23.35 16.91
C SER A 221 -31.86 -22.69 17.70
N ASN A 222 -31.96 -21.38 17.96
CA ASN A 222 -30.93 -20.71 18.78
C ASN A 222 -30.95 -21.21 20.23
N ASP A 223 -32.13 -21.56 20.74
CA ASP A 223 -32.33 -22.02 22.12
C ASP A 223 -31.81 -23.45 22.33
N ASP A 224 -31.73 -24.24 21.24
CA ASP A 224 -31.17 -25.58 21.26
C ASP A 224 -29.62 -25.59 21.33
N ILE A 225 -28.97 -24.46 21.06
CA ILE A 225 -27.50 -24.39 20.99
C ILE A 225 -26.90 -24.30 22.40
N ILE A 226 -26.13 -25.33 22.77
CA ILE A 226 -25.48 -25.44 24.07
C ILE A 226 -24.23 -24.55 24.11
N SER A 227 -24.26 -23.48 24.92
CA SER A 227 -23.15 -22.55 25.10
C SER A 227 -22.75 -22.38 26.58
N PRO A 228 -22.07 -23.38 27.19
CA PRO A 228 -21.73 -23.37 28.62
C PRO A 228 -20.59 -22.41 28.98
N VAL A 229 -19.87 -21.84 28.01
CA VAL A 229 -18.74 -20.92 28.25
C VAL A 229 -19.21 -19.46 28.33
N GLN A 230 -18.95 -18.84 29.47
CA GLN A 230 -19.24 -17.44 29.75
C GLN A 230 -18.27 -16.50 29.02
N SER A 231 -18.59 -15.20 28.99
CA SER A 231 -17.80 -14.16 28.30
C SER A 231 -16.35 -14.03 28.81
N ASN A 232 -16.08 -14.43 30.06
CA ASN A 232 -14.75 -14.45 30.67
C ASN A 232 -13.96 -15.77 30.41
N GLY A 233 -14.50 -16.68 29.58
CA GLY A 233 -13.87 -17.96 29.28
C GLY A 233 -13.99 -19.02 30.39
N VAL A 234 -14.91 -18.83 31.33
CA VAL A 234 -15.19 -19.78 32.42
C VAL A 234 -16.50 -20.51 32.12
N TYR A 235 -16.56 -21.82 32.39
CA TYR A 235 -17.84 -22.55 32.29
C TYR A 235 -18.87 -22.06 33.30
N VAL A 236 -20.15 -22.08 32.93
CA VAL A 236 -21.27 -21.83 33.86
C VAL A 236 -21.18 -22.79 35.05
N GLU A 237 -21.51 -22.30 36.25
CA GLU A 237 -21.44 -23.10 37.48
C GLU A 237 -22.33 -24.35 37.43
N SER A 238 -23.43 -24.30 36.67
CA SER A 238 -24.36 -25.41 36.50
C SER A 238 -23.83 -26.56 35.63
N LEU A 239 -22.66 -26.42 35.00
CA LEU A 239 -22.07 -27.49 34.20
C LEU A 239 -21.49 -28.58 35.11
N GLU A 240 -22.07 -29.78 35.07
CA GLU A 240 -21.86 -30.88 36.03
C GLU A 240 -20.38 -31.18 36.40
N PHE A 241 -19.51 -31.47 35.43
CA PHE A 241 -18.13 -31.91 35.71
C PHE A 241 -17.09 -30.79 35.73
N PHE A 242 -17.35 -29.69 35.00
CA PHE A 242 -16.33 -28.65 34.72
C PHE A 242 -16.78 -27.24 35.09
N GLY A 243 -17.92 -27.09 35.76
CA GLY A 243 -18.47 -25.79 36.16
C GLY A 243 -17.46 -24.94 36.94
N GLY A 244 -17.42 -23.64 36.62
CA GLY A 244 -16.52 -22.68 37.26
C GLY A 244 -15.05 -22.76 36.82
N GLN A 245 -14.68 -23.68 35.93
CA GLN A 245 -13.31 -23.79 35.42
C GLN A 245 -13.08 -22.91 34.19
N PHE A 246 -11.90 -22.29 34.09
CA PHE A 246 -11.46 -21.61 32.87
C PHE A 246 -11.12 -22.65 31.80
N ILE A 247 -11.63 -22.47 30.57
CA ILE A 247 -11.63 -23.50 29.52
C ILE A 247 -10.25 -24.14 29.25
N PHE A 248 -9.18 -23.34 29.18
CA PHE A 248 -7.85 -23.87 28.89
C PHE A 248 -7.25 -24.66 30.07
N LYS A 249 -7.68 -24.37 31.30
CA LYS A 249 -7.31 -25.16 32.49
C LYS A 249 -8.15 -26.44 32.58
N ALA A 250 -9.38 -26.41 32.07
CA ALA A 250 -10.27 -27.57 32.06
C ALA A 250 -9.83 -28.66 31.07
N ASN A 251 -9.01 -28.34 30.06
CA ASN A 251 -8.54 -29.32 29.06
C ASN A 251 -7.99 -30.61 29.68
N GLN A 252 -7.10 -30.52 30.69
CA GLN A 252 -6.56 -31.71 31.34
C GLN A 252 -7.64 -32.49 32.10
N ASN A 253 -8.52 -31.80 32.81
CA ASN A 253 -9.61 -32.44 33.55
C ASN A 253 -10.61 -33.14 32.60
N ILE A 254 -10.82 -32.60 31.39
CA ILE A 254 -11.64 -33.24 30.35
C ILE A 254 -10.95 -34.50 29.83
N ILE A 255 -9.64 -34.45 29.59
CA ILE A 255 -8.85 -35.63 29.21
C ILE A 255 -8.96 -36.70 30.31
N ASP A 256 -8.77 -36.33 31.57
CA ASP A 256 -8.85 -37.25 32.70
C ASP A 256 -10.25 -37.88 32.81
N LYS A 257 -11.32 -37.10 32.57
CA LYS A 257 -12.70 -37.61 32.54
C LYS A 257 -12.93 -38.57 31.37
N LEU A 258 -12.38 -38.30 30.20
CA LEU A 258 -12.45 -39.19 29.03
C LEU A 258 -11.71 -40.51 29.27
N VAL A 259 -10.61 -40.49 30.02
CA VAL A 259 -9.92 -41.70 30.50
C VAL A 259 -10.79 -42.46 31.49
N GLU A 260 -11.39 -41.76 32.47
CA GLU A 260 -12.26 -42.36 33.49
C GLU A 260 -13.44 -43.14 32.87
N VAL A 261 -14.08 -42.58 31.84
CA VAL A 261 -15.21 -43.23 31.14
C VAL A 261 -14.79 -44.20 30.03
N GLY A 262 -13.49 -44.37 29.78
CA GLY A 262 -12.96 -45.29 28.77
C GLY A 262 -13.17 -44.86 27.31
N SER A 263 -13.44 -43.57 27.06
CA SER A 263 -13.70 -43.02 25.72
C SER A 263 -12.47 -42.37 25.07
N LEU A 264 -11.39 -42.11 25.80
CA LEU A 264 -10.16 -41.59 25.20
C LEU A 264 -9.41 -42.71 24.45
N MET A 265 -9.15 -42.51 23.16
CA MET A 265 -8.36 -43.44 22.34
C MET A 265 -6.87 -43.09 22.36
N ASP A 266 -6.52 -41.81 22.17
CA ASP A 266 -5.16 -41.29 22.26
C ASP A 266 -5.14 -39.76 22.48
N THR A 267 -4.00 -39.23 22.90
CA THR A 267 -3.76 -37.79 23.03
C THR A 267 -2.28 -37.46 22.81
N GLU A 268 -1.99 -36.41 22.04
CA GLU A 268 -0.64 -35.89 21.83
C GLU A 268 -0.61 -34.37 21.91
N THR A 269 0.59 -33.77 21.99
CA THR A 269 0.76 -32.32 21.93
C THR A 269 1.32 -31.93 20.58
N ILE A 270 0.60 -31.08 19.86
CA ILE A 270 1.01 -30.54 18.56
C ILE A 270 1.29 -29.04 18.64
N SER A 271 2.09 -28.53 17.70
CA SER A 271 2.28 -27.10 17.47
C SER A 271 1.68 -26.74 16.12
N HIS A 272 0.76 -25.77 16.10
CA HIS A 272 0.07 -25.36 14.88
C HIS A 272 -0.31 -23.88 14.94
N SER A 273 -0.54 -23.29 13.76
CA SER A 273 -0.97 -21.91 13.62
C SER A 273 -2.38 -21.72 14.20
N TYR A 274 -2.55 -20.75 15.10
CA TYR A 274 -3.79 -20.53 15.83
C TYR A 274 -4.14 -19.03 15.92
N MET A 275 -5.43 -18.72 16.00
CA MET A 275 -5.96 -17.35 16.04
C MET A 275 -5.61 -16.64 17.37
N HIS A 276 -5.08 -15.43 17.26
CA HIS A 276 -4.72 -14.56 18.37
C HIS A 276 -5.29 -13.15 18.19
N CYS A 277 -5.56 -12.48 19.30
CA CYS A 277 -5.93 -11.07 19.31
C CYS A 277 -4.76 -10.23 18.78
N TRP A 278 -4.99 -9.43 17.73
CA TRP A 278 -3.96 -8.54 17.18
C TRP A 278 -3.34 -7.56 18.19
N ARG A 279 -4.08 -7.23 19.25
CA ARG A 279 -3.66 -6.28 20.29
C ARG A 279 -3.02 -6.95 21.51
N HIS A 280 -3.68 -7.95 22.08
CA HIS A 280 -3.23 -8.61 23.32
C HIS A 280 -2.33 -9.81 23.07
N LYS A 281 -2.25 -10.31 21.82
CA LYS A 281 -1.48 -11.48 21.45
C LYS A 281 -1.92 -12.75 22.18
N SER A 282 -3.14 -12.77 22.71
CA SER A 282 -3.73 -13.91 23.41
C SER A 282 -4.59 -14.78 22.48
N PRO A 283 -4.69 -16.11 22.72
CA PRO A 283 -5.48 -16.99 21.89
C PRO A 283 -6.96 -16.65 21.90
N LEU A 284 -7.59 -16.69 20.73
CA LEU A 284 -9.03 -16.47 20.56
C LEU A 284 -9.82 -17.79 20.59
N ILE A 285 -11.13 -17.67 20.79
CA ILE A 285 -12.09 -18.75 20.48
C ILE A 285 -13.18 -18.21 19.57
N TYR A 286 -13.87 -19.09 18.86
CA TYR A 286 -15.21 -18.76 18.39
C TYR A 286 -16.18 -18.90 19.56
N ARG A 287 -17.12 -17.97 19.68
CA ARG A 287 -18.21 -18.05 20.67
C ARG A 287 -19.50 -17.51 20.07
N ALA A 288 -20.57 -18.30 20.12
CA ALA A 288 -21.90 -17.87 19.70
C ALA A 288 -22.39 -16.78 20.65
N THR A 289 -22.56 -15.57 20.12
CA THR A 289 -23.09 -14.42 20.86
C THR A 289 -24.09 -13.66 20.01
N ALA A 290 -25.11 -13.11 20.66
CA ALA A 290 -26.02 -12.20 19.99
C ALA A 290 -25.27 -10.90 19.70
N GLN A 291 -25.13 -10.56 18.43
CA GLN A 291 -24.41 -9.38 17.96
C GLN A 291 -25.20 -8.68 16.84
N TRP A 292 -24.80 -7.46 16.54
CA TRP A 292 -25.29 -6.69 15.41
C TRP A 292 -24.39 -6.88 14.20
N PHE A 293 -25.03 -7.21 13.08
CA PHE A 293 -24.35 -7.50 11.83
C PHE A 293 -24.89 -6.63 10.71
N VAL A 294 -24.00 -6.29 9.78
CA VAL A 294 -24.34 -5.89 8.42
C VAL A 294 -24.34 -7.14 7.55
N GLY A 295 -25.50 -7.44 6.96
CA GLY A 295 -25.69 -8.62 6.12
C GLY A 295 -25.11 -8.46 4.71
N MET A 296 -24.22 -9.34 4.31
CA MET A 296 -23.63 -9.32 2.96
C MET A 296 -24.63 -9.78 1.89
N ASP A 297 -25.38 -10.84 2.20
CA ASP A 297 -26.37 -11.45 1.28
C ASP A 297 -27.82 -11.26 1.74
N LYS A 298 -28.03 -10.53 2.84
CA LYS A 298 -29.36 -10.14 3.28
C LYS A 298 -30.00 -9.24 2.21
N GLN A 299 -31.23 -9.55 1.83
CA GLN A 299 -31.99 -8.70 0.92
C GLN A 299 -32.31 -7.37 1.62
N PRO A 300 -31.80 -6.23 1.12
CA PRO A 300 -32.17 -4.92 1.64
C PRO A 300 -33.57 -4.51 1.20
N GLU A 301 -34.07 -3.40 1.76
CA GLU A 301 -35.38 -2.81 1.43
C GLU A 301 -35.53 -2.46 -0.06
N SER A 302 -34.41 -2.13 -0.73
CA SER A 302 -34.40 -1.84 -2.16
C SER A 302 -33.07 -2.25 -2.78
N GLY A 303 -33.06 -2.61 -4.08
CA GLY A 303 -31.85 -2.92 -4.83
C GLY A 303 -31.26 -4.31 -4.57
N GLU A 304 -30.00 -4.48 -4.96
CA GLU A 304 -29.26 -5.74 -4.80
C GLU A 304 -28.65 -5.91 -3.40
N THR A 305 -28.20 -7.13 -3.08
CA THR A 305 -27.49 -7.40 -1.82
C THR A 305 -26.18 -6.60 -1.75
N LEU A 306 -25.71 -6.34 -0.52
CA LEU A 306 -24.48 -5.58 -0.30
C LEU A 306 -23.27 -6.20 -1.02
N ARG A 307 -23.18 -7.54 -1.05
CA ARG A 307 -22.10 -8.24 -1.76
C ARG A 307 -22.06 -7.89 -3.24
N LYS A 308 -23.21 -7.91 -3.92
CA LYS A 308 -23.28 -7.59 -5.36
C LYS A 308 -22.91 -6.15 -5.64
N ARG A 309 -23.43 -5.22 -4.83
CA ARG A 309 -23.08 -3.79 -4.92
C ARG A 309 -21.59 -3.57 -4.74
N ALA A 310 -20.99 -4.18 -3.72
CA ALA A 310 -19.57 -4.05 -3.43
C ALA A 310 -18.69 -4.66 -4.54
N VAL A 311 -19.06 -5.82 -5.09
CA VAL A 311 -18.35 -6.42 -6.24
C VAL A 311 -18.39 -5.50 -7.45
N LYS A 312 -19.57 -4.98 -7.80
CA LYS A 312 -19.73 -4.02 -8.90
C LYS A 312 -18.92 -2.74 -8.66
N ALA A 313 -18.98 -2.19 -7.45
CA ALA A 313 -18.23 -0.99 -7.11
C ALA A 313 -16.71 -1.18 -7.21
N ILE A 314 -16.19 -2.40 -7.00
CA ILE A 314 -14.78 -2.74 -7.25
C ILE A 314 -14.47 -2.78 -8.75
N GLU A 315 -15.42 -3.20 -9.60
CA GLU A 315 -15.27 -3.17 -11.06
C GLU A 315 -15.24 -1.73 -11.59
N ASP A 316 -16.01 -0.83 -10.96
CA ASP A 316 -16.11 0.59 -11.31
C ASP A 316 -14.96 1.46 -10.73
N THR A 317 -14.09 0.91 -9.88
CA THR A 317 -12.97 1.62 -9.22
C THR A 317 -11.65 1.37 -9.95
N GLU A 318 -10.82 2.40 -10.14
CA GLU A 318 -9.46 2.24 -10.66
C GLU A 318 -8.46 1.86 -9.55
N PHE A 319 -7.53 0.95 -9.85
CA PHE A 319 -6.56 0.45 -8.88
C PHE A 319 -5.12 0.67 -9.34
N VAL A 320 -4.32 1.28 -8.48
CA VAL A 320 -2.88 1.48 -8.67
C VAL A 320 -2.13 0.89 -7.48
N PRO A 321 -1.48 -0.28 -7.61
CA PRO A 321 -1.35 -1.13 -8.80
C PRO A 321 -2.59 -1.99 -9.08
N ALA A 322 -2.74 -2.43 -10.33
CA ALA A 322 -3.91 -3.15 -10.84
C ALA A 322 -4.24 -4.46 -10.08
N TRP A 323 -3.24 -5.12 -9.47
CA TRP A 323 -3.48 -6.34 -8.69
C TRP A 323 -4.35 -6.10 -7.45
N GLY A 324 -4.46 -4.85 -6.97
CA GLY A 324 -5.29 -4.49 -5.82
C GLY A 324 -6.77 -4.85 -6.02
N GLN A 325 -7.26 -4.77 -7.26
CA GLN A 325 -8.63 -5.08 -7.61
C GLN A 325 -8.97 -6.55 -7.33
N ALA A 326 -8.17 -7.48 -7.88
CA ALA A 326 -8.35 -8.92 -7.67
C ALA A 326 -8.28 -9.28 -6.18
N ARG A 327 -7.38 -8.63 -5.44
CA ARG A 327 -7.24 -8.82 -3.99
C ARG A 327 -8.50 -8.40 -3.25
N LEU A 328 -9.02 -7.19 -3.46
CA LEU A 328 -10.22 -6.70 -2.78
C LEU A 328 -11.46 -7.51 -3.20
N HIS A 329 -11.59 -7.83 -4.49
CA HIS A 329 -12.67 -8.65 -5.02
C HIS A 329 -12.72 -10.03 -4.34
N SER A 330 -11.61 -10.74 -4.27
CA SER A 330 -11.55 -12.08 -3.64
C SER A 330 -11.98 -12.04 -2.17
N MET A 331 -11.65 -10.96 -1.45
CA MET A 331 -12.03 -10.78 -0.06
C MET A 331 -13.52 -10.52 0.09
N ILE A 332 -14.14 -9.77 -0.82
CA ILE A 332 -15.57 -9.44 -0.79
C ILE A 332 -16.42 -10.61 -1.27
N ALA A 333 -15.99 -11.37 -2.28
CA ALA A 333 -16.76 -12.47 -2.85
C ALA A 333 -17.15 -13.52 -1.79
N ASN A 334 -16.25 -13.83 -0.85
CA ASN A 334 -16.46 -14.86 0.18
C ASN A 334 -16.61 -14.28 1.60
N ARG A 335 -16.79 -12.97 1.72
CA ARG A 335 -16.88 -12.29 3.03
C ARG A 335 -18.10 -12.76 3.84
N PRO A 336 -17.97 -13.16 5.12
CA PRO A 336 -19.11 -13.35 6.01
C PRO A 336 -19.72 -12.01 6.43
N ASP A 337 -20.92 -12.03 7.03
CA ASP A 337 -21.57 -10.83 7.56
C ASP A 337 -20.65 -10.05 8.52
N TRP A 338 -20.68 -8.73 8.42
CA TRP A 338 -19.79 -7.88 9.20
C TRP A 338 -20.38 -7.62 10.59
N CYS A 339 -19.76 -8.17 11.63
CA CYS A 339 -20.09 -7.88 13.02
C CYS A 339 -19.68 -6.44 13.37
N ILE A 340 -20.66 -5.55 13.52
CA ILE A 340 -20.44 -4.12 13.78
C ILE A 340 -20.53 -3.76 15.27
N SER A 341 -21.03 -4.63 16.14
CA SER A 341 -21.08 -4.37 17.58
C SER A 341 -19.81 -4.80 18.32
N ARG A 342 -19.50 -4.08 19.40
CA ARG A 342 -18.42 -4.34 20.35
C ARG A 342 -18.90 -4.09 21.78
N GLN A 343 -18.57 -5.00 22.69
CA GLN A 343 -18.84 -4.85 24.12
C GLN A 343 -17.72 -4.03 24.79
N ARG A 344 -17.65 -2.73 24.47
CA ARG A 344 -16.59 -1.83 24.98
C ARG A 344 -17.21 -0.54 25.53
N ASN A 345 -16.45 0.14 26.38
CA ASN A 345 -16.85 1.41 26.97
C ASN A 345 -16.43 2.64 26.16
N TRP A 346 -15.52 2.47 25.18
CA TRP A 346 -15.01 3.57 24.36
C TRP A 346 -15.24 3.26 22.87
N GLY A 347 -16.18 4.00 22.29
CA GLY A 347 -16.61 3.92 20.90
C GLY A 347 -17.96 4.60 20.73
N VAL A 348 -18.35 4.88 19.48
CA VAL A 348 -19.69 5.42 19.19
C VAL A 348 -20.73 4.37 19.60
N PRO A 349 -21.77 4.72 20.39
CA PRO A 349 -22.75 3.76 20.85
C PRO A 349 -23.60 3.24 19.69
N ILE A 350 -24.26 2.10 19.89
CA ILE A 350 -25.36 1.61 19.04
C ILE A 350 -26.68 1.94 19.76
N PRO A 351 -27.37 3.06 19.42
CA PRO A 351 -28.53 3.54 20.17
C PRO A 351 -29.81 2.78 19.87
N PHE A 352 -29.82 1.48 20.17
CA PHE A 352 -30.96 0.59 19.97
C PHE A 352 -31.67 0.30 21.29
N PHE A 353 -32.99 0.13 21.19
CA PHE A 353 -33.85 -0.39 22.25
C PHE A 353 -34.47 -1.70 21.79
N LEU A 354 -34.37 -2.74 22.61
CA LEU A 354 -34.86 -4.08 22.30
C LEU A 354 -36.04 -4.47 23.17
N HIS A 355 -37.11 -4.99 22.57
CA HIS A 355 -38.25 -5.48 23.34
C HIS A 355 -37.82 -6.68 24.19
N LYS A 356 -38.13 -6.68 25.49
CA LYS A 356 -37.66 -7.69 26.45
C LYS A 356 -38.12 -9.11 26.13
N GLU A 357 -39.31 -9.25 25.56
CA GLU A 357 -39.90 -10.56 25.27
C GLU A 357 -39.54 -11.09 23.88
N SER A 358 -39.57 -10.23 22.85
CA SER A 358 -39.36 -10.67 21.46
C SER A 358 -37.91 -10.50 20.99
N GLY A 359 -37.16 -9.61 21.65
CA GLY A 359 -35.80 -9.24 21.24
C GLY A 359 -35.76 -8.34 20.01
N ASP A 360 -36.90 -7.88 19.50
CA ASP A 360 -37.00 -7.03 18.31
C ASP A 360 -36.60 -5.59 18.60
N LEU A 361 -36.14 -4.90 17.56
CA LEU A 361 -35.90 -3.46 17.59
C LEU A 361 -37.20 -2.69 17.85
N HIS A 362 -37.10 -1.59 18.60
CA HIS A 362 -38.20 -0.66 18.78
C HIS A 362 -38.71 -0.15 17.40
N PRO A 363 -40.02 -0.10 17.13
CA PRO A 363 -40.54 0.30 15.81
C PRO A 363 -40.09 1.68 15.33
N ARG A 364 -39.84 2.61 16.27
CA ARG A 364 -39.29 3.96 16.03
C ARG A 364 -37.76 4.03 15.99
N THR A 365 -37.04 2.92 15.72
CA THR A 365 -35.56 2.90 15.82
C THR A 365 -34.87 4.01 15.04
N VAL A 366 -35.26 4.27 13.78
CA VAL A 366 -34.63 5.32 12.95
C VAL A 366 -34.84 6.72 13.51
N GLU A 367 -36.02 7.03 14.04
CA GLU A 367 -36.33 8.29 14.72
C GLU A 367 -35.49 8.46 15.99
N LEU A 368 -35.42 7.41 16.82
CA LEU A 368 -34.67 7.41 18.07
C LEU A 368 -33.15 7.58 17.84
N LEU A 369 -32.60 7.02 16.77
CA LEU A 369 -31.20 7.21 16.39
C LEU A 369 -30.89 8.70 16.12
N GLU A 370 -31.78 9.42 15.43
CA GLU A 370 -31.59 10.86 15.19
C GLU A 370 -31.71 11.67 16.50
N GLU A 371 -32.67 11.33 17.36
CA GLU A 371 -32.78 12.00 18.67
C GLU A 371 -31.52 11.83 19.52
N VAL A 372 -30.92 10.63 19.49
CA VAL A 372 -29.64 10.38 20.18
C VAL A 372 -28.50 11.10 19.49
N ALA A 373 -28.44 11.09 18.15
CA ALA A 373 -27.42 11.81 17.39
C ALA A 373 -27.41 13.31 17.73
N LEU A 374 -28.58 13.95 17.84
CA LEU A 374 -28.71 15.35 18.24
C LEU A 374 -28.18 15.65 19.65
N ARG A 375 -28.26 14.68 20.58
CA ARG A 375 -27.67 14.79 21.92
C ARG A 375 -26.16 14.58 21.87
N VAL A 376 -25.70 13.54 21.18
CA VAL A 376 -24.27 13.22 20.99
C VAL A 376 -23.53 14.38 20.31
N GLU A 377 -24.16 15.06 19.36
CA GLU A 377 -23.59 16.23 18.68
C GLU A 377 -23.27 17.39 19.64
N LYS A 378 -23.97 17.46 20.79
CA LYS A 378 -23.79 18.50 21.81
C LYS A 378 -22.91 18.05 22.98
N GLU A 379 -23.05 16.80 23.40
CA GLU A 379 -22.55 16.28 24.68
C GLU A 379 -21.54 15.13 24.52
N GLY A 380 -21.33 14.64 23.30
CA GLY A 380 -20.52 13.46 22.98
C GLY A 380 -21.21 12.14 23.29
N ILE A 381 -20.51 11.03 23.06
CA ILE A 381 -21.03 9.66 23.26
C ILE A 381 -21.58 9.37 24.66
N GLU A 382 -21.09 10.08 25.69
CA GLU A 382 -21.55 9.96 27.08
C GLU A 382 -23.04 10.29 27.24
N ALA A 383 -23.61 11.08 26.32
CA ALA A 383 -25.03 11.40 26.29
C ALA A 383 -25.91 10.14 26.24
N TRP A 384 -25.52 9.14 25.43
CA TRP A 384 -26.26 7.88 25.33
C TRP A 384 -26.09 7.03 26.59
N PHE A 385 -24.87 6.91 27.11
CA PHE A 385 -24.59 6.04 28.25
C PHE A 385 -25.33 6.50 29.50
N LYS A 386 -25.42 7.82 29.73
CA LYS A 386 -26.12 8.43 30.87
C LYS A 386 -27.64 8.53 30.71
N LEU A 387 -28.15 8.44 29.48
CA LEU A 387 -29.57 8.57 29.16
C LEU A 387 -30.44 7.56 29.93
N ASP A 388 -31.50 8.03 30.58
CA ASP A 388 -32.57 7.15 31.04
C ASP A 388 -33.52 6.83 29.86
N ALA A 389 -33.81 5.54 29.64
CA ALA A 389 -34.68 5.09 28.56
C ALA A 389 -36.08 5.73 28.61
N SER A 390 -36.58 6.07 29.80
CA SER A 390 -37.86 6.75 29.99
C SER A 390 -37.90 8.16 29.39
N GLU A 391 -36.76 8.82 29.18
CA GLU A 391 -36.70 10.13 28.53
C GLU A 391 -37.08 10.08 27.04
N LEU A 392 -36.88 8.94 26.36
CA LEU A 392 -37.21 8.75 24.95
C LEU A 392 -38.46 7.87 24.73
N LEU A 393 -38.65 6.88 25.60
CA LEU A 393 -39.72 5.88 25.46
C LEU A 393 -40.92 6.12 26.37
N GLY A 394 -40.82 7.03 27.36
CA GLY A 394 -41.86 7.25 28.36
C GLY A 394 -42.22 5.96 29.10
N ASP A 395 -43.52 5.70 29.25
CA ASP A 395 -44.06 4.54 29.97
C ASP A 395 -43.65 3.20 29.34
N GLU A 396 -43.33 3.18 28.05
CA GLU A 396 -42.94 1.94 27.36
C GLU A 396 -41.52 1.49 27.71
N ALA A 397 -40.69 2.35 28.32
CA ALA A 397 -39.31 2.02 28.69
C ALA A 397 -39.21 0.72 29.51
N ALA A 398 -40.22 0.42 30.34
CA ALA A 398 -40.25 -0.80 31.14
C ALA A 398 -40.24 -2.10 30.29
N LYS A 399 -40.70 -2.04 29.03
CA LYS A 399 -40.76 -3.16 28.09
C LYS A 399 -39.49 -3.34 27.25
N TYR A 400 -38.56 -2.39 27.29
CA TYR A 400 -37.38 -2.39 26.42
C TYR A 400 -36.07 -2.40 27.23
N ASP A 401 -35.04 -3.00 26.65
CA ASP A 401 -33.66 -2.94 27.12
C ASP A 401 -32.85 -1.95 26.27
N LYS A 402 -32.14 -1.03 26.94
CA LYS A 402 -31.20 -0.10 26.29
C LYS A 402 -29.87 -0.82 26.01
N ILE A 403 -29.46 -0.85 24.74
CA ILE A 403 -28.19 -1.50 24.35
C ILE A 403 -26.98 -0.66 24.80
N SER A 404 -25.95 -1.34 25.32
CA SER A 404 -24.69 -0.74 25.75
C SER A 404 -23.51 -1.02 24.81
N ASP A 405 -23.74 -1.72 23.70
CA ASP A 405 -22.70 -1.98 22.70
C ASP A 405 -22.27 -0.69 21.99
N THR A 406 -21.00 -0.67 21.55
CA THR A 406 -20.44 0.34 20.66
C THR A 406 -20.24 -0.21 19.26
N LEU A 407 -20.07 0.68 18.29
CA LEU A 407 -19.66 0.34 16.93
C LEU A 407 -18.20 -0.11 16.89
N ASP A 408 -17.90 -0.89 15.85
CA ASP A 408 -16.55 -1.28 15.44
C ASP A 408 -15.77 -0.06 14.94
N VAL A 409 -14.49 0.07 15.27
CA VAL A 409 -13.62 1.17 14.81
C VAL A 409 -13.44 1.21 13.29
N TRP A 410 -13.67 0.08 12.61
CA TRP A 410 -13.73 0.05 11.14
C TRP A 410 -15.00 0.68 10.59
N PHE A 411 -16.07 0.76 11.40
CA PHE A 411 -17.26 1.54 11.10
C PHE A 411 -16.94 3.03 11.22
N ASP A 412 -16.32 3.48 12.33
CA ASP A 412 -15.89 4.89 12.51
C ASP A 412 -15.12 5.42 11.29
N SER A 413 -14.07 4.68 10.91
CA SER A 413 -13.22 5.05 9.77
C SER A 413 -13.95 4.84 8.44
N GLY A 414 -14.74 3.76 8.34
CA GLY A 414 -15.52 3.39 7.17
C GLY A 414 -16.56 4.43 6.78
N THR A 415 -17.15 5.16 7.73
CA THR A 415 -18.19 6.18 7.45
C THR A 415 -17.64 7.59 7.28
N THR A 416 -16.32 7.79 7.30
CA THR A 416 -15.73 9.13 7.14
C THR A 416 -16.15 9.83 5.83
N HIS A 417 -16.37 9.07 4.75
CA HIS A 417 -16.89 9.64 3.49
C HIS A 417 -18.30 10.23 3.59
N TRP A 418 -19.06 9.83 4.62
CA TRP A 418 -20.41 10.31 4.89
C TRP A 418 -20.38 11.57 5.76
N HIS A 419 -19.76 11.52 6.94
CA HIS A 419 -19.84 12.62 7.91
C HIS A 419 -18.64 13.58 7.87
N VAL A 420 -17.49 13.18 7.32
CA VAL A 420 -16.33 14.07 7.12
C VAL A 420 -16.46 14.76 5.77
N LEU A 421 -16.45 14.01 4.67
CA LEU A 421 -16.42 14.60 3.31
C LEU A 421 -17.70 15.33 2.91
N ARG A 422 -18.83 15.12 3.61
CA ARG A 422 -20.09 15.87 3.40
C ARG A 422 -20.45 16.80 4.54
N GLY A 423 -19.78 16.65 5.69
CA GLY A 423 -20.13 17.33 6.94
C GLY A 423 -19.01 18.24 7.39
N SER A 424 -18.15 17.75 8.30
CA SER A 424 -17.14 18.60 8.95
C SER A 424 -16.09 19.19 8.00
N HIS A 425 -15.83 18.52 6.87
CA HIS A 425 -14.88 18.93 5.85
C HIS A 425 -15.51 18.72 4.46
N PRO A 426 -16.52 19.54 4.10
CA PRO A 426 -17.29 19.33 2.88
C PRO A 426 -16.38 19.56 1.66
N MET A 427 -15.96 18.46 1.04
CA MET A 427 -14.97 18.43 -0.05
C MET A 427 -15.27 17.25 -0.97
N GLY A 428 -14.82 17.35 -2.23
CA GLY A 428 -14.97 16.29 -3.22
C GLY A 428 -16.10 16.54 -4.20
N HIS A 429 -16.45 15.51 -4.98
CA HIS A 429 -17.45 15.59 -6.05
C HIS A 429 -18.86 15.72 -5.51
N GLU A 430 -19.74 16.45 -6.20
CA GLU A 430 -21.15 16.59 -5.82
C GLU A 430 -21.98 15.32 -6.10
N SER A 431 -21.56 14.53 -7.09
CA SER A 431 -22.20 13.29 -7.51
C SER A 431 -21.17 12.18 -7.74
N GLY A 432 -21.61 10.93 -7.58
CA GLY A 432 -20.73 9.76 -7.60
C GLY A 432 -19.77 9.71 -6.40
N PRO A 433 -18.65 8.99 -6.52
CA PRO A 433 -17.66 8.88 -5.45
C PRO A 433 -17.15 10.26 -5.02
N ARG A 434 -17.17 10.54 -3.71
CA ARG A 434 -16.78 11.85 -3.17
C ARG A 434 -15.29 12.11 -3.34
N ALA A 435 -14.44 11.11 -3.10
CA ALA A 435 -13.00 11.25 -3.21
C ALA A 435 -12.49 10.84 -4.60
N ASP A 436 -11.53 11.58 -5.15
CA ASP A 436 -10.76 11.14 -6.31
C ASP A 436 -9.93 9.90 -5.95
N LEU A 437 -9.18 9.98 -4.85
CA LEU A 437 -8.20 8.98 -4.48
C LEU A 437 -8.25 8.67 -2.99
N TYR A 438 -8.24 7.37 -2.67
CA TYR A 438 -7.83 6.86 -1.35
C TYR A 438 -6.43 6.23 -1.48
N LEU A 439 -5.52 6.58 -0.58
CA LEU A 439 -4.11 6.17 -0.63
C LEU A 439 -3.64 5.66 0.73
N GLU A 440 -3.33 4.38 0.82
CA GLU A 440 -2.85 3.75 2.06
C GLU A 440 -2.05 2.46 1.80
N GLY A 441 -1.55 1.86 2.88
CA GLY A 441 -0.81 0.61 2.86
C GLY A 441 -1.64 -0.62 2.45
N SER A 442 -0.95 -1.66 1.98
CA SER A 442 -1.57 -2.91 1.51
C SER A 442 -2.48 -3.63 2.52
N ASP A 443 -2.31 -3.37 3.81
CA ASP A 443 -3.17 -3.85 4.90
C ASP A 443 -4.60 -3.29 4.83
N GLN A 444 -4.79 -2.12 4.24
CA GLN A 444 -6.11 -1.46 4.18
C GLN A 444 -7.11 -2.14 3.24
N HIS A 445 -6.68 -3.10 2.41
CA HIS A 445 -7.59 -4.01 1.68
C HIS A 445 -8.46 -4.87 2.62
N ARG A 446 -8.04 -5.03 3.88
CA ARG A 446 -8.81 -5.68 4.95
C ARG A 446 -9.33 -4.71 6.00
N GLY A 447 -8.92 -3.45 5.91
CA GLY A 447 -9.25 -2.39 6.87
C GLY A 447 -10.08 -1.30 6.22
N TRP A 448 -9.49 -0.11 6.09
CA TRP A 448 -10.21 1.11 5.73
C TRP A 448 -10.80 1.11 4.31
N PHE A 449 -10.05 0.68 3.28
CA PHE A 449 -10.61 0.58 1.92
C PHE A 449 -11.84 -0.32 1.89
N HIS A 450 -11.76 -1.41 2.66
CA HIS A 450 -12.79 -2.42 2.76
C HIS A 450 -14.04 -1.90 3.47
N SER A 451 -13.90 -1.30 4.66
CA SER A 451 -15.06 -0.79 5.40
C SER A 451 -15.69 0.41 4.70
N SER A 452 -14.89 1.31 4.12
CA SER A 452 -15.39 2.43 3.32
C SER A 452 -16.13 1.98 2.06
N LEU A 453 -15.68 0.92 1.38
CA LEU A 453 -16.42 0.32 0.27
C LEU A 453 -17.82 -0.13 0.71
N LEU A 454 -17.88 -0.92 1.79
CA LEU A 454 -19.14 -1.48 2.27
C LEU A 454 -20.11 -0.40 2.72
N THR A 455 -19.65 0.58 3.48
CA THR A 455 -20.50 1.70 3.93
C THR A 455 -20.93 2.59 2.76
N GLY A 456 -20.05 2.84 1.78
CA GLY A 456 -20.41 3.56 0.55
C GLY A 456 -21.49 2.84 -0.24
N CYS A 457 -21.37 1.53 -0.41
CA CYS A 457 -22.36 0.74 -1.13
C CYS A 457 -23.71 0.68 -0.40
N MET A 458 -23.74 0.70 0.93
CA MET A 458 -24.99 0.76 1.69
C MET A 458 -25.65 2.13 1.63
N LEU A 459 -24.87 3.21 1.66
CA LEU A 459 -25.36 4.59 1.75
C LEU A 459 -25.67 5.22 0.39
N ASP A 460 -24.86 4.93 -0.64
CA ASP A 460 -24.88 5.59 -1.95
C ASP A 460 -24.85 4.63 -3.15
N ASP A 461 -24.85 3.31 -2.91
CA ASP A 461 -24.80 2.27 -3.95
C ASP A 461 -23.51 2.23 -4.80
N HIS A 462 -22.44 2.91 -4.36
CA HIS A 462 -21.12 2.90 -5.01
C HIS A 462 -19.97 3.05 -4.00
N ALA A 463 -18.73 2.83 -4.44
CA ALA A 463 -17.53 3.09 -3.63
C ALA A 463 -17.38 4.60 -3.32
N PRO A 464 -16.84 5.00 -2.16
CA PRO A 464 -16.69 6.43 -1.84
C PRO A 464 -15.49 7.10 -2.53
N TYR A 465 -14.69 6.33 -3.26
CA TYR A 465 -13.49 6.75 -4.00
C TYR A 465 -13.60 6.35 -5.48
N ARG A 466 -12.96 7.12 -6.37
CA ARG A 466 -12.80 6.75 -7.79
C ARG A 466 -11.60 5.83 -8.00
N GLU A 467 -10.54 6.06 -7.23
CA GLU A 467 -9.28 5.35 -7.37
C GLU A 467 -8.73 4.89 -6.00
N LEU A 468 -8.04 3.76 -6.00
CA LEU A 468 -7.26 3.24 -4.87
C LEU A 468 -5.78 3.14 -5.23
N LEU A 469 -4.94 3.94 -4.55
CA LEU A 469 -3.48 3.81 -4.61
C LEU A 469 -2.98 3.05 -3.40
N THR A 470 -2.35 1.90 -3.63
CA THR A 470 -1.81 1.06 -2.58
C THR A 470 -0.29 1.07 -2.59
N HIS A 471 0.30 1.31 -1.43
CA HIS A 471 1.74 1.12 -1.23
C HIS A 471 2.06 -0.09 -0.33
N GLY A 472 3.27 -0.63 -0.45
CA GLY A 472 3.78 -1.65 0.45
C GLY A 472 4.22 -1.11 1.81
N PHE A 473 4.72 -2.00 2.65
CA PHE A 473 5.29 -1.65 3.95
C PHE A 473 6.73 -1.17 3.82
N VAL A 474 7.15 -0.30 4.74
CA VAL A 474 8.58 0.01 4.90
C VAL A 474 9.26 -1.13 5.67
N VAL A 475 10.33 -1.66 5.11
CA VAL A 475 11.11 -2.79 5.63
C VAL A 475 12.58 -2.41 5.75
N ASP A 476 13.36 -3.19 6.51
CA ASP A 476 14.81 -3.01 6.55
C ASP A 476 15.49 -3.41 5.23
N GLU A 477 16.81 -3.21 5.12
CA GLU A 477 17.60 -3.56 3.93
C GLU A 477 17.55 -5.04 3.53
N ASN A 478 17.15 -5.92 4.45
CA ASN A 478 17.03 -7.36 4.22
C ASN A 478 15.57 -7.78 3.97
N GLY A 479 14.64 -6.83 3.80
CA GLY A 479 13.22 -7.11 3.60
C GLY A 479 12.49 -7.55 4.87
N ARG A 480 13.06 -7.32 6.06
CA ARG A 480 12.42 -7.72 7.32
C ARG A 480 11.58 -6.59 7.89
N LYS A 481 10.46 -6.97 8.51
CA LYS A 481 9.63 -6.05 9.30
C LYS A 481 10.49 -5.36 10.37
N MET A 482 10.40 -4.03 10.43
CA MET A 482 11.13 -3.26 11.43
C MET A 482 10.54 -3.47 12.82
N SER A 483 11.39 -3.77 13.81
CA SER A 483 10.99 -3.92 15.20
C SER A 483 12.10 -3.47 16.16
N LYS A 484 11.70 -2.96 17.32
CA LYS A 484 12.67 -2.50 18.35
C LYS A 484 13.55 -3.65 18.85
N SER A 485 13.03 -4.88 18.90
CA SER A 485 13.79 -6.06 19.36
C SER A 485 14.84 -6.52 18.36
N LEU A 486 14.61 -6.30 17.05
CA LEU A 486 15.59 -6.58 15.99
C LEU A 486 16.61 -5.45 15.79
N ASN A 487 16.44 -4.31 16.47
CA ASN A 487 17.27 -3.13 16.36
C ASN A 487 17.49 -2.65 14.91
N ASN A 488 16.49 -2.86 14.05
CA ASN A 488 16.52 -2.54 12.61
C ASN A 488 15.59 -1.36 12.25
N VAL A 489 15.19 -0.55 13.24
CA VAL A 489 14.26 0.58 13.04
C VAL A 489 15.01 1.83 12.59
N VAL A 490 14.63 2.36 11.43
CA VAL A 490 15.04 3.70 10.99
C VAL A 490 13.92 4.69 11.34
N ALA A 491 14.15 5.53 12.35
CA ALA A 491 13.18 6.52 12.78
C ALA A 491 13.14 7.71 11.81
N PRO A 492 11.96 8.14 11.29
CA PRO A 492 11.86 9.27 10.37
C PRO A 492 12.47 10.57 10.89
N GLN A 493 12.33 10.84 12.20
CA GLN A 493 12.91 12.04 12.82
C GLN A 493 14.44 12.06 12.73
N LYS A 494 15.11 10.91 12.97
CA LYS A 494 16.57 10.80 12.84
C LYS A 494 17.03 11.15 11.43
N VAL A 495 16.30 10.70 10.41
CA VAL A 495 16.58 11.02 9.00
C VAL A 495 16.38 12.51 8.74
N ASN A 496 15.29 13.09 9.24
CA ASN A 496 15.01 14.52 9.08
C ASN A 496 16.11 15.39 9.71
N ASP A 497 16.53 15.09 10.94
CA ASP A 497 17.53 15.87 11.66
C ASP A 497 18.92 15.81 11.00
N SER A 498 19.25 14.68 10.36
CA SER A 498 20.59 14.44 9.79
C SER A 498 20.71 14.79 8.31
N LEU A 499 19.66 14.54 7.52
CA LEU A 499 19.67 14.66 6.07
C LEU A 499 18.65 15.69 5.57
N GLY A 500 17.58 15.94 6.32
CA GLY A 500 16.49 16.84 5.95
C GLY A 500 15.31 16.15 5.26
N ALA A 501 14.14 16.78 5.34
CA ALA A 501 12.87 16.24 4.86
C ALA A 501 12.87 15.91 3.36
N ASP A 502 13.50 16.76 2.53
CA ASP A 502 13.57 16.57 1.09
C ASP A 502 14.30 15.29 0.68
N ILE A 503 15.29 14.85 1.46
CA ILE A 503 16.03 13.61 1.17
C ILE A 503 15.14 12.39 1.43
N MET A 504 14.34 12.42 2.49
CA MET A 504 13.36 11.37 2.76
C MET A 504 12.25 11.34 1.69
N ARG A 505 11.75 12.51 1.26
CA ARG A 505 10.74 12.61 0.18
C ARG A 505 11.30 12.10 -1.14
N LEU A 506 12.56 12.42 -1.46
CA LEU A 506 13.24 11.94 -2.65
C LEU A 506 13.46 10.42 -2.60
N TRP A 507 13.77 9.84 -1.44
CA TRP A 507 13.85 8.39 -1.28
C TRP A 507 12.50 7.71 -1.56
N VAL A 508 11.40 8.26 -1.03
CA VAL A 508 10.05 7.74 -1.30
C VAL A 508 9.74 7.80 -2.79
N SER A 509 9.98 8.94 -3.44
CA SER A 509 9.75 9.05 -4.89
C SER A 509 10.69 8.17 -5.71
N ALA A 510 11.88 7.86 -5.18
CA ALA A 510 12.88 7.01 -5.81
C ALA A 510 12.69 5.51 -5.51
N THR A 511 11.55 5.09 -4.99
CA THR A 511 11.28 3.67 -4.70
C THR A 511 10.00 3.23 -5.41
N ASP A 512 9.99 2.00 -5.93
CA ASP A 512 8.75 1.37 -6.38
C ASP A 512 7.89 1.03 -5.16
N TYR A 513 6.89 1.88 -4.90
CA TYR A 513 6.00 1.74 -3.74
C TYR A 513 4.99 0.60 -3.90
N SER A 514 4.84 0.00 -5.09
CA SER A 514 3.88 -1.09 -5.31
C SER A 514 4.25 -2.37 -4.54
N GLY A 515 5.54 -2.51 -4.21
CA GLY A 515 6.08 -3.55 -3.32
C GLY A 515 6.55 -3.00 -1.97
N GLU A 516 7.25 -3.84 -1.20
CA GLU A 516 7.88 -3.42 0.05
C GLU A 516 9.02 -2.43 -0.21
N MET A 517 9.09 -1.38 0.62
CA MET A 517 10.03 -0.28 0.47
C MET A 517 11.19 -0.43 1.46
N ALA A 518 12.36 -0.84 0.98
CA ALA A 518 13.54 -1.01 1.82
C ALA A 518 14.16 0.35 2.21
N VAL A 519 14.54 0.49 3.48
CA VAL A 519 15.25 1.66 4.00
C VAL A 519 16.51 1.27 4.76
N SER A 520 17.60 2.00 4.51
CA SER A 520 18.86 1.91 5.25
C SER A 520 19.64 3.22 5.16
N ASP A 521 20.62 3.40 6.05
CA ASP A 521 21.50 4.57 6.02
C ASP A 521 22.25 4.67 4.66
N GLN A 522 22.61 3.53 4.05
CA GLN A 522 23.25 3.51 2.73
C GLN A 522 22.29 3.95 1.61
N ILE A 523 21.03 3.49 1.65
CA ILE A 523 20.01 3.90 0.65
C ILE A 523 19.75 5.40 0.77
N LEU A 524 19.57 5.91 1.99
CA LEU A 524 19.35 7.34 2.24
C LEU A 524 20.54 8.19 1.80
N GLN A 525 21.77 7.71 2.00
CA GLN A 525 22.96 8.41 1.51
C GLN A 525 22.99 8.47 -0.03
N ARG A 526 22.56 7.43 -0.75
CA ARG A 526 22.42 7.47 -2.21
C ARG A 526 21.39 8.50 -2.64
N SER A 527 20.25 8.59 -1.94
CA SER A 527 19.24 9.63 -2.17
C SER A 527 19.83 11.02 -1.92
N ALA A 528 20.69 11.19 -0.90
CA ALA A 528 21.38 12.45 -0.63
C ALA A 528 22.36 12.83 -1.77
N ASP A 529 23.07 11.88 -2.36
CA ASP A 529 23.96 12.13 -3.48
C ASP A 529 23.19 12.54 -4.75
N ALA A 530 22.06 11.88 -5.03
CA ALA A 530 21.16 12.25 -6.11
C ALA A 530 20.54 13.65 -5.90
N TYR A 531 20.14 13.97 -4.66
CA TYR A 531 19.69 15.31 -4.27
C TYR A 531 20.75 16.38 -4.57
N ARG A 532 22.02 16.14 -4.17
CA ARG A 532 23.13 17.08 -4.41
C ARG A 532 23.32 17.36 -5.89
N ARG A 533 23.11 16.38 -6.77
CA ARG A 533 23.18 16.58 -8.22
C ARG A 533 22.15 17.61 -8.69
N ILE A 534 20.89 17.42 -8.33
CA ILE A 534 19.79 18.33 -8.70
C ILE A 534 20.06 19.73 -8.13
N ARG A 535 20.41 19.83 -6.84
CA ARG A 535 20.71 21.11 -6.17
C ARG A 535 21.88 21.84 -6.82
N ASN A 536 22.97 21.14 -7.16
CA ASN A 536 24.13 21.77 -7.79
C ASN A 536 23.82 22.26 -9.22
N THR A 537 23.01 21.52 -9.98
CA THR A 537 22.53 21.97 -11.29
C THR A 537 21.70 23.24 -11.13
N ALA A 538 20.70 23.25 -10.26
CA ALA A 538 19.88 24.44 -9.99
C ALA A 538 20.74 25.65 -9.54
N ARG A 539 21.71 25.43 -8.66
CA ARG A 539 22.67 26.47 -8.22
C ARG A 539 23.45 27.04 -9.40
N PHE A 540 23.93 26.19 -10.32
CA PHE A 540 24.65 26.66 -11.50
C PHE A 540 23.75 27.52 -12.39
N LEU A 541 22.51 27.10 -12.64
CA LEU A 541 21.56 27.89 -13.42
C LEU A 541 21.37 29.29 -12.79
N LEU A 542 21.03 29.34 -11.50
CA LEU A 542 20.80 30.59 -10.77
C LEU A 542 22.03 31.51 -10.72
N SER A 543 23.21 30.95 -10.50
CA SER A 543 24.46 31.74 -10.40
C SER A 543 24.78 32.48 -11.70
N ASN A 544 24.34 31.93 -12.83
CA ASN A 544 24.56 32.50 -14.15
C ASN A 544 23.45 33.47 -14.60
N LEU A 545 22.39 33.61 -13.81
CA LEU A 545 21.33 34.61 -13.99
C LEU A 545 21.59 35.91 -13.21
N SER A 546 22.76 36.05 -12.58
CA SER A 546 23.15 37.30 -11.92
C SER A 546 23.15 38.46 -12.91
N GLY A 547 22.42 39.53 -12.59
CA GLY A 547 22.26 40.71 -13.44
C GLY A 547 21.31 40.52 -14.64
N PHE A 548 20.64 39.37 -14.77
CA PHE A 548 19.61 39.15 -15.79
C PHE A 548 18.25 39.68 -15.31
N ASN A 549 17.64 40.57 -16.09
CA ASN A 549 16.28 41.04 -15.85
C ASN A 549 15.33 40.42 -16.89
N PRO A 550 14.45 39.47 -16.53
CA PRO A 550 13.58 38.81 -17.49
C PRO A 550 12.62 39.76 -18.20
N ALA A 551 12.31 40.92 -17.62
CA ALA A 551 11.43 41.91 -18.25
C ALA A 551 12.06 42.63 -19.46
N THR A 552 13.38 42.67 -19.55
CA THR A 552 14.11 43.43 -20.58
C THR A 552 15.09 42.59 -21.38
N ASP A 553 15.57 41.48 -20.82
CA ASP A 553 16.74 40.76 -21.33
C ASP A 553 16.37 39.42 -22.00
N ILE A 554 15.12 38.96 -21.88
CA ILE A 554 14.63 37.77 -22.59
C ILE A 554 14.66 38.02 -24.10
N LEU A 555 15.24 37.08 -24.84
CA LEU A 555 15.20 37.10 -26.30
C LEU A 555 14.04 36.26 -26.85
N PRO A 556 13.44 36.66 -27.98
CA PRO A 556 12.56 35.79 -28.77
C PRO A 556 13.28 34.51 -29.20
N ALA A 557 12.55 33.41 -29.37
CA ALA A 557 13.12 32.09 -29.68
C ALA A 557 13.90 32.05 -31.01
N GLU A 558 13.52 32.91 -31.96
CA GLU A 558 14.18 33.11 -33.25
C GLU A 558 15.50 33.89 -33.17
N GLU A 559 15.70 34.66 -32.10
CA GLU A 559 16.95 35.40 -31.84
C GLU A 559 17.91 34.61 -30.93
N MET A 560 17.43 33.49 -30.36
CA MET A 560 18.26 32.58 -29.59
C MET A 560 19.18 31.75 -30.49
N LEU A 561 20.37 31.46 -29.98
CA LEU A 561 21.32 30.56 -30.62
C LEU A 561 20.75 29.13 -30.67
N ALA A 562 21.14 28.38 -31.69
CA ALA A 562 20.59 27.04 -31.95
C ALA A 562 20.69 26.09 -30.74
N LEU A 563 21.81 26.11 -30.01
CA LEU A 563 22.00 25.28 -28.82
C LEU A 563 21.03 25.66 -27.67
N ASP A 564 20.74 26.94 -27.50
CA ASP A 564 19.83 27.44 -26.47
C ASP A 564 18.38 27.08 -26.77
N ARG A 565 18.01 27.24 -28.04
CA ARG A 565 16.69 26.84 -28.53
C ARG A 565 16.47 25.33 -28.36
N TRP A 566 17.50 24.52 -28.63
CA TRP A 566 17.48 23.09 -28.34
C TRP A 566 17.30 22.81 -26.86
N ALA A 567 18.02 23.52 -25.98
CA ALA A 567 17.90 23.30 -24.54
C ALA A 567 16.48 23.62 -24.02
N VAL A 568 15.83 24.68 -24.53
CA VAL A 568 14.44 25.02 -24.20
C VAL A 568 13.46 23.96 -24.74
N ASP A 569 13.64 23.50 -25.96
CA ASP A 569 12.82 22.44 -26.56
C ASP A 569 12.95 21.10 -25.80
N ARG A 570 14.17 20.69 -25.45
CA ARG A 570 14.41 19.49 -24.63
C ARG A 570 13.77 19.60 -23.24
N THR A 571 13.75 20.81 -22.67
CA THR A 571 13.06 21.10 -21.40
C THR A 571 11.54 20.95 -21.56
N LEU A 572 10.96 21.40 -22.66
CA LEU A 572 9.53 21.21 -22.97
C LEU A 572 9.16 19.73 -23.09
N LEU A 573 9.96 18.94 -23.81
CA LEU A 573 9.73 17.51 -23.97
C LEU A 573 9.76 16.79 -22.62
N LEU A 574 10.76 17.11 -21.79
CA LEU A 574 10.82 16.55 -20.44
C LEU A 574 9.59 16.96 -19.62
N GLN A 575 9.15 18.22 -19.67
CA GLN A 575 7.93 18.64 -18.95
C GLN A 575 6.71 17.80 -19.34
N ARG A 576 6.53 17.53 -20.64
CA ARG A 576 5.43 16.68 -21.14
C ARG A 576 5.52 15.25 -20.60
N GLU A 577 6.72 14.66 -20.60
CA GLU A 577 6.97 13.33 -20.00
C GLU A 577 6.69 13.32 -18.49
N LEU A 578 7.04 14.39 -17.77
CA LEU A 578 6.80 14.49 -16.33
C LEU A 578 5.31 14.67 -16.00
N GLN A 579 4.55 15.40 -16.83
CA GLN A 579 3.10 15.53 -16.69
C GLN A 579 2.41 14.17 -16.74
N GLU A 580 2.80 13.32 -17.70
CA GLU A 580 2.31 11.94 -17.82
C GLU A 580 2.65 11.12 -16.56
N HIS A 581 3.91 11.13 -16.13
CA HIS A 581 4.33 10.32 -14.99
C HIS A 581 3.75 10.76 -13.65
N TYR A 582 3.53 12.06 -13.43
CA TYR A 582 2.77 12.51 -12.25
C TYR A 582 1.30 12.09 -12.33
N GLY A 583 0.69 12.13 -13.52
CA GLY A 583 -0.69 11.68 -13.74
C GLY A 583 -0.89 10.20 -13.47
N GLU A 584 0.12 9.37 -13.76
CA GLU A 584 0.09 7.92 -13.54
C GLU A 584 0.69 7.49 -12.18
N TYR A 585 0.99 8.44 -11.29
CA TYR A 585 1.65 8.19 -10.00
C TYR A 585 3.04 7.51 -10.10
N ARG A 586 3.71 7.58 -11.27
CA ARG A 586 5.04 6.98 -11.51
C ARG A 586 6.17 7.88 -10.99
N PHE A 587 6.21 8.11 -9.69
CA PHE A 587 7.17 9.03 -9.06
C PHE A 587 8.65 8.64 -9.26
N TRP A 588 8.94 7.33 -9.38
CA TRP A 588 10.29 6.84 -9.73
C TRP A 588 10.74 7.36 -11.10
N ASN A 589 9.83 7.39 -12.07
CA ASN A 589 10.10 7.90 -13.41
C ASN A 589 10.31 9.42 -13.39
N VAL A 590 9.52 10.15 -12.61
CA VAL A 590 9.70 11.60 -12.38
C VAL A 590 11.11 11.88 -11.86
N TYR A 591 11.48 11.23 -10.76
CA TYR A 591 12.81 11.38 -10.15
C TYR A 591 13.94 11.04 -11.14
N SER A 592 13.88 9.85 -11.73
CA SER A 592 14.96 9.35 -12.59
C SER A 592 15.15 10.22 -13.83
N LYS A 593 14.06 10.70 -14.46
CA LYS A 593 14.14 11.61 -15.61
C LYS A 593 14.72 12.97 -15.25
N ILE A 594 14.29 13.58 -14.14
CA ILE A 594 14.84 14.87 -13.68
C ILE A 594 16.33 14.73 -13.35
N HIS A 595 16.71 13.66 -12.64
CA HIS A 595 18.09 13.39 -12.30
C HIS A 595 18.95 13.19 -13.55
N ASN A 596 18.49 12.36 -14.50
CA ASN A 596 19.19 12.12 -15.76
C ASN A 596 19.34 13.40 -16.58
N PHE A 597 18.29 14.23 -16.67
CA PHE A 597 18.34 15.54 -17.33
C PHE A 597 19.41 16.46 -16.73
N CYS A 598 19.50 16.48 -15.40
CA CYS A 598 20.52 17.25 -14.69
C CYS A 598 21.94 16.73 -14.96
N VAL A 599 22.12 15.42 -15.16
CA VAL A 599 23.42 14.79 -15.37
C VAL A 599 23.88 14.84 -16.82
N GLN A 600 23.05 14.37 -17.75
CA GLN A 600 23.44 14.10 -19.14
C GLN A 600 23.25 15.34 -20.01
N GLU A 601 22.02 15.81 -20.17
CA GLU A 601 21.68 16.92 -21.06
C GLU A 601 22.20 18.26 -20.54
N LEU A 602 22.00 18.56 -19.25
CA LEU A 602 22.51 19.77 -18.65
C LEU A 602 24.00 19.65 -18.31
N GLY A 603 24.37 18.79 -17.37
CA GLY A 603 25.75 18.71 -16.87
C GLY A 603 26.78 18.21 -17.89
N GLY A 604 26.46 17.15 -18.62
CA GLY A 604 27.36 16.47 -19.56
C GLY A 604 27.49 17.16 -20.93
N PHE A 605 26.52 18.02 -21.26
CA PHE A 605 26.45 18.67 -22.57
C PHE A 605 26.26 20.18 -22.45
N TYR A 606 25.04 20.66 -22.21
CA TYR A 606 24.67 22.06 -22.36
C TYR A 606 25.47 23.00 -21.45
N LEU A 607 25.41 22.79 -20.14
CA LEU A 607 26.01 23.68 -19.14
C LEU A 607 27.53 23.75 -19.23
N ASP A 608 28.18 22.72 -19.75
CA ASP A 608 29.64 22.71 -19.91
C ASP A 608 30.08 23.51 -21.14
N ILE A 609 29.33 23.42 -22.24
CA ILE A 609 29.59 24.16 -23.48
C ILE A 609 29.41 25.66 -23.28
N ILE A 610 28.30 26.08 -22.66
CA ILE A 610 27.95 27.49 -22.53
C ILE A 610 28.85 28.30 -21.58
N LYS A 611 29.69 27.65 -20.76
CA LYS A 611 30.62 28.34 -19.83
C LYS A 611 31.54 29.30 -20.57
N ASP A 612 32.08 28.89 -21.70
CA ASP A 612 33.04 29.69 -22.47
C ASP A 612 32.42 31.03 -22.86
N ARG A 613 31.26 31.02 -23.52
CA ARG A 613 30.61 32.27 -23.94
C ARG A 613 30.07 33.06 -22.76
N GLN A 614 29.48 32.42 -21.75
CA GLN A 614 28.94 33.15 -20.58
C GLN A 614 30.00 33.93 -19.82
N TYR A 615 31.22 33.40 -19.73
CA TYR A 615 32.31 34.03 -18.98
C TYR A 615 33.18 34.94 -19.84
N THR A 616 33.16 34.77 -21.17
CA THR A 616 34.07 35.50 -22.05
C THR A 616 33.42 36.54 -22.95
N THR A 617 32.14 36.45 -23.31
CA THR A 617 31.47 37.47 -24.13
C THR A 617 31.04 38.69 -23.30
N ALA A 618 30.69 39.79 -24.00
CA ALA A 618 30.18 41.00 -23.36
C ALA A 618 28.86 40.73 -22.60
N ALA A 619 28.61 41.52 -21.54
CA ALA A 619 27.49 41.30 -20.62
C ALA A 619 26.11 41.41 -21.29
N ASP A 620 25.99 42.26 -22.30
CA ASP A 620 24.81 42.55 -23.10
C ASP A 620 24.82 41.88 -24.48
N SER A 621 25.82 41.04 -24.79
CA SER A 621 25.89 40.33 -26.06
C SER A 621 24.71 39.37 -26.25
N THR A 622 24.21 39.26 -27.49
CA THR A 622 23.16 38.30 -27.87
C THR A 622 23.51 36.87 -27.46
N ALA A 623 24.78 36.46 -27.62
CA ALA A 623 25.26 35.14 -27.22
C ALA A 623 25.03 34.86 -25.71
N ARG A 624 25.28 35.86 -24.86
CA ARG A 624 25.06 35.76 -23.41
C ARG A 624 23.59 35.85 -23.06
N ARG A 625 22.83 36.76 -23.68
CA ARG A 625 21.39 36.92 -23.43
C ARG A 625 20.56 35.73 -23.88
N SER A 626 20.91 35.11 -25.01
CA SER A 626 20.33 33.84 -25.47
C SER A 626 20.54 32.73 -24.44
N CYS A 627 21.77 32.60 -23.96
CA CYS A 627 22.11 31.65 -22.91
C CYS A 627 21.31 31.89 -21.62
N GLN A 628 21.26 33.14 -21.14
CA GLN A 628 20.53 33.49 -19.92
C GLN A 628 19.02 33.29 -20.08
N THR A 629 18.47 33.56 -21.27
CA THR A 629 17.06 33.28 -21.61
C THR A 629 16.75 31.78 -21.47
N ALA A 630 17.57 30.91 -22.06
CA ALA A 630 17.40 29.47 -21.91
C ALA A 630 17.57 29.02 -20.44
N LEU A 631 18.60 29.49 -19.73
CA LEU A 631 18.81 29.16 -18.32
C LEU A 631 17.62 29.59 -17.45
N PHE A 632 17.02 30.74 -17.73
CA PHE A 632 15.83 31.24 -17.05
C PHE A 632 14.64 30.30 -17.25
N HIS A 633 14.32 29.96 -18.50
CA HIS A 633 13.24 29.02 -18.83
C HIS A 633 13.46 27.63 -18.20
N ILE A 634 14.68 27.11 -18.25
CA ILE A 634 15.04 25.82 -17.62
C ILE A 634 14.86 25.89 -16.10
N SER A 635 15.26 27.00 -15.46
CA SER A 635 15.14 27.16 -14.01
C SER A 635 13.69 27.27 -13.57
N GLU A 636 12.86 28.04 -14.29
CA GLU A 636 11.42 28.14 -14.06
C GLU A 636 10.75 26.76 -14.12
N ALA A 637 11.06 25.97 -15.14
CA ALA A 637 10.52 24.64 -15.30
C ALA A 637 11.01 23.68 -14.19
N LEU A 638 12.32 23.60 -13.98
CA LEU A 638 12.94 22.70 -13.00
C LEU A 638 12.38 22.92 -11.58
N VAL A 639 12.29 24.17 -11.12
CA VAL A 639 11.81 24.51 -9.77
C VAL A 639 10.36 24.05 -9.57
N ARG A 640 9.51 24.16 -10.59
CA ARG A 640 8.13 23.65 -10.56
C ARG A 640 8.05 22.12 -10.59
N TRP A 641 8.89 21.47 -11.39
CA TRP A 641 8.89 20.01 -11.51
C TRP A 641 9.28 19.31 -10.21
N ILE A 642 10.24 19.88 -9.48
CA ILE A 642 10.72 19.31 -8.22
C ILE A 642 9.82 19.69 -7.04
N ALA A 643 8.98 20.71 -7.14
CA ALA A 643 8.16 21.20 -6.01
C ALA A 643 7.31 20.12 -5.32
N PRO A 644 6.63 19.19 -6.02
CA PRO A 644 5.86 18.13 -5.36
C PRO A 644 6.74 17.17 -4.52
N ILE A 645 8.02 16.99 -4.87
CA ILE A 645 8.93 16.04 -4.22
C ILE A 645 9.89 16.78 -3.26
N LEU A 646 10.67 17.72 -3.75
CA LEU A 646 11.69 18.51 -3.04
C LEU A 646 11.12 19.86 -2.59
N ALA A 647 10.05 19.82 -1.80
CA ALA A 647 9.22 20.97 -1.48
C ALA A 647 10.00 22.15 -0.88
N PHE A 648 10.94 21.88 0.02
CA PHE A 648 11.70 22.93 0.69
C PHE A 648 12.74 23.55 -0.24
N THR A 649 13.47 22.71 -0.97
CA THR A 649 14.48 23.15 -1.93
C THR A 649 13.83 23.93 -3.08
N ALA A 650 12.66 23.52 -3.56
CA ALA A 650 11.94 24.25 -4.60
C ALA A 650 11.54 25.65 -4.13
N ASP A 651 10.99 25.76 -2.92
CA ASP A 651 10.56 27.03 -2.34
C ASP A 651 11.74 27.96 -2.02
N GLU A 652 12.88 27.41 -1.59
CA GLU A 652 14.14 28.14 -1.46
C GLU A 652 14.61 28.68 -2.81
N LEU A 653 14.70 27.83 -3.84
CA LEU A 653 15.15 28.23 -5.19
C LEU A 653 14.24 29.30 -5.81
N TRP A 654 12.93 29.23 -5.54
CA TRP A 654 11.94 30.19 -6.01
C TRP A 654 12.27 31.63 -5.63
N GLN A 655 12.80 31.84 -4.42
CA GLN A 655 13.17 33.18 -3.90
C GLN A 655 14.37 33.79 -4.61
N PHE A 656 15.20 32.97 -5.26
CA PHE A 656 16.42 33.42 -5.95
C PHE A 656 16.24 33.52 -7.48
N LEU A 657 15.08 33.12 -8.02
CA LEU A 657 14.79 33.29 -9.44
C LEU A 657 14.58 34.78 -9.77
N PRO A 658 15.19 35.33 -10.85
CA PRO A 658 15.06 36.73 -11.19
C PRO A 658 13.64 37.07 -11.66
N GLY A 659 13.20 38.32 -11.49
CA GLY A 659 11.85 38.78 -11.85
C GLY A 659 10.89 38.83 -10.66
N GLU A 660 9.66 39.30 -10.91
CA GLU A 660 8.62 39.37 -9.89
C GLU A 660 8.08 37.97 -9.55
N ARG A 661 7.88 37.69 -8.26
CA ARG A 661 7.48 36.37 -7.76
C ARG A 661 6.32 36.47 -6.78
N ASN A 662 5.42 35.50 -6.87
CA ASN A 662 4.45 35.25 -5.81
C ASN A 662 5.13 34.57 -4.60
N GLU A 663 4.37 34.38 -3.53
CA GLU A 663 4.89 33.94 -2.23
C GLU A 663 5.60 32.58 -2.26
N SER A 664 5.19 31.67 -3.13
CA SER A 664 5.71 30.30 -3.17
C SER A 664 5.49 29.63 -4.51
N VAL A 665 6.45 28.80 -4.94
CA VAL A 665 6.31 27.92 -6.10
C VAL A 665 5.08 27.01 -5.99
N MET A 666 4.64 26.67 -4.77
CA MET A 666 3.49 25.79 -4.50
C MET A 666 2.14 26.38 -4.94
N LEU A 667 2.11 27.65 -5.30
CA LEU A 667 0.94 28.37 -5.80
C LEU A 667 0.95 28.52 -7.33
N ASN A 668 1.86 27.84 -8.01
CA ASN A 668 2.04 27.94 -9.46
C ASN A 668 1.70 26.62 -10.16
N THR A 669 1.31 26.73 -11.42
CA THR A 669 1.11 25.61 -12.35
C THR A 669 2.39 25.29 -13.10
N TRP A 670 2.34 24.32 -14.01
CA TRP A 670 3.40 24.00 -14.97
C TRP A 670 3.91 25.24 -15.71
N TYR A 671 5.19 25.23 -16.11
CA TYR A 671 5.76 26.39 -16.77
C TYR A 671 5.33 26.48 -18.24
N GLU A 672 4.74 27.60 -18.64
CA GLU A 672 4.19 27.80 -19.98
C GLU A 672 5.14 28.55 -20.92
N GLY A 673 6.26 29.09 -20.42
CA GLY A 673 7.22 29.86 -21.22
C GLY A 673 8.20 29.01 -22.05
N LEU A 674 7.97 27.70 -22.16
CA LEU A 674 8.82 26.81 -22.95
C LEU A 674 8.35 26.80 -24.41
N THR A 675 9.30 26.90 -25.34
CA THR A 675 9.02 26.93 -26.78
C THR A 675 9.50 25.67 -27.48
N GLU A 676 8.68 25.17 -28.40
CA GLU A 676 9.03 24.04 -29.26
C GLU A 676 9.90 24.51 -30.42
N MET A 677 10.87 23.68 -30.81
CA MET A 677 11.68 23.93 -31.98
C MET A 677 10.85 23.72 -33.27
N PRO A 678 11.02 24.56 -34.32
CA PRO A 678 10.37 24.36 -35.60
C PRO A 678 10.76 23.01 -36.22
N ALA A 679 9.78 22.33 -36.82
CA ALA A 679 9.98 21.01 -37.42
C ALA A 679 10.97 21.02 -38.59
N ASP A 680 11.15 22.17 -39.24
CA ASP A 680 12.04 22.40 -40.38
C ASP A 680 13.36 23.08 -39.97
N PHE A 681 13.65 23.21 -38.68
CA PHE A 681 14.89 23.81 -38.21
C PHE A 681 16.08 22.90 -38.53
N GLU A 682 17.09 23.44 -39.22
CA GLU A 682 18.21 22.64 -39.75
C GLU A 682 19.05 21.92 -38.68
N MET A 683 19.15 22.51 -37.48
CA MET A 683 19.80 21.93 -36.30
C MET A 683 18.76 21.39 -35.31
N ASP A 684 17.94 20.46 -35.80
CA ASP A 684 16.86 19.81 -35.06
C ASP A 684 17.33 18.93 -33.89
N ARG A 685 16.38 18.24 -33.25
CA ARG A 685 16.64 17.30 -32.16
C ARG A 685 17.63 16.20 -32.56
N ALA A 686 17.43 15.60 -33.73
CA ALA A 686 18.24 14.49 -34.22
C ALA A 686 19.68 14.96 -34.53
N TYR A 687 19.84 16.18 -35.02
CA TYR A 687 21.14 16.82 -35.19
C TYR A 687 21.89 16.90 -33.86
N TRP A 688 21.29 17.47 -32.82
CA TRP A 688 21.95 17.60 -31.52
C TRP A 688 22.22 16.24 -30.85
N GLU A 689 21.37 15.24 -31.04
CA GLU A 689 21.65 13.86 -30.62
C GLU A 689 22.93 13.29 -31.25
N ARG A 690 23.11 13.49 -32.56
CA ARG A 690 24.35 13.08 -33.25
C ARG A 690 25.57 13.84 -32.71
N ILE A 691 25.44 15.15 -32.51
CA ILE A 691 26.53 15.97 -31.95
C ILE A 691 26.89 15.55 -30.51
N MET A 692 25.91 15.22 -29.67
CA MET A 692 26.13 14.67 -28.34
C MET A 692 26.90 13.35 -28.39
N ALA A 693 26.53 12.43 -29.31
CA ALA A 693 27.24 11.17 -29.49
C ALA A 693 28.72 11.37 -29.92
N VAL A 694 28.96 12.32 -30.82
CA VAL A 694 30.33 12.72 -31.20
C VAL A 694 31.10 13.26 -30.01
N LYS A 695 30.51 14.20 -29.24
CA LYS A 695 31.17 14.77 -28.05
C LYS A 695 31.50 13.69 -27.02
N THR A 696 30.61 12.73 -26.79
CA THR A 696 30.86 11.59 -25.89
C THR A 696 32.07 10.77 -26.34
N SER A 697 32.17 10.48 -27.64
CA SER A 697 33.33 9.78 -28.21
C SER A 697 34.63 10.56 -28.05
N VAL A 698 34.60 11.88 -28.27
CA VAL A 698 35.76 12.77 -28.05
C VAL A 698 36.15 12.79 -26.58
N ASN A 699 35.19 12.95 -25.66
CA ASN A 699 35.44 12.97 -24.22
C ASN A 699 36.08 11.66 -23.73
N LYS A 700 35.63 10.51 -24.24
CA LYS A 700 36.22 9.21 -23.94
C LYS A 700 37.71 9.17 -24.31
N GLU A 701 38.06 9.66 -25.50
CA GLU A 701 39.47 9.71 -25.90
C GLU A 701 40.27 10.75 -25.09
N MET A 702 39.68 11.90 -24.75
CA MET A 702 40.31 12.87 -23.86
C MET A 702 40.65 12.26 -22.49
N GLU A 703 39.78 11.40 -21.96
CA GLU A 703 40.02 10.66 -20.72
C GLU A 703 41.18 9.66 -20.87
N ASN A 704 41.22 8.89 -21.96
CA ASN A 704 42.34 7.99 -22.27
C ASN A 704 43.68 8.75 -22.30
N LEU A 705 43.71 9.89 -22.99
CA LEU A 705 44.92 10.71 -23.13
C LEU A 705 45.32 11.39 -21.81
N ARG A 706 44.36 11.78 -20.97
CA ARG A 706 44.63 12.26 -19.61
C ARG A 706 45.23 11.16 -18.74
N ALA A 707 44.67 9.94 -18.78
CA ALA A 707 45.19 8.80 -18.05
C ALA A 707 46.63 8.46 -18.50
N ALA A 708 46.91 8.58 -19.79
CA ALA A 708 48.24 8.45 -20.38
C ALA A 708 49.16 9.66 -20.13
N LYS A 709 48.68 10.72 -19.46
CA LYS A 709 49.39 11.99 -19.21
C LYS A 709 49.83 12.73 -20.48
N ALA A 710 49.21 12.44 -21.62
CA ALA A 710 49.48 13.11 -22.89
C ALA A 710 48.93 14.54 -22.91
N ILE A 711 47.76 14.75 -22.29
CA ILE A 711 47.14 16.08 -22.11
C ILE A 711 46.71 16.28 -20.64
N GLY A 712 46.66 17.53 -20.18
CA GLY A 712 46.17 17.89 -18.85
C GLY A 712 44.68 18.23 -18.79
N GLY A 713 44.09 18.73 -19.88
CA GLY A 713 42.67 19.08 -19.97
C GLY A 713 42.22 19.31 -21.41
N ASN A 714 40.90 19.30 -21.67
CA ASN A 714 40.37 19.33 -23.05
C ASN A 714 40.81 20.58 -23.83
N LEU A 715 40.91 21.75 -23.18
CA LEU A 715 41.36 22.98 -23.84
C LEU A 715 42.84 22.95 -24.26
N GLN A 716 43.64 21.96 -23.85
CA GLN A 716 44.98 21.76 -24.39
C GLN A 716 44.99 20.97 -25.70
N ALA A 717 43.83 20.52 -26.16
CA ALA A 717 43.73 19.61 -27.29
C ALA A 717 43.28 20.30 -28.57
N GLU A 718 43.81 19.78 -29.67
CA GLU A 718 43.39 20.02 -31.04
C GLU A 718 42.84 18.72 -31.60
N VAL A 719 41.58 18.74 -32.03
CA VAL A 719 40.86 17.54 -32.46
C VAL A 719 40.60 17.60 -33.95
N THR A 720 40.90 16.51 -34.64
CA THR A 720 40.43 16.29 -36.01
C THR A 720 39.47 15.10 -36.02
N LEU A 721 38.25 15.36 -36.49
CA LEU A 721 37.22 14.35 -36.69
C LEU A 721 37.24 13.90 -38.15
N TYR A 722 37.44 12.61 -38.38
CA TYR A 722 37.39 11.99 -39.69
C TYR A 722 36.08 11.22 -39.82
N ALA A 723 35.17 11.72 -40.66
CA ALA A 723 33.77 11.29 -40.67
C ALA A 723 33.27 10.94 -42.08
N GLU A 724 32.25 10.11 -42.18
CA GLU A 724 31.51 9.89 -43.43
C GLU A 724 30.75 11.16 -43.86
N ASP A 725 30.41 11.25 -45.15
CA ASP A 725 29.91 12.48 -45.79
C ASP A 725 28.71 13.11 -45.07
N SER A 726 27.78 12.29 -44.58
CA SER A 726 26.60 12.77 -43.84
C SER A 726 26.98 13.43 -42.51
N LEU A 727 27.92 12.85 -41.76
CA LEU A 727 28.38 13.38 -40.49
C LEU A 727 29.34 14.56 -40.68
N VAL A 728 30.13 14.58 -41.76
CA VAL A 728 30.90 15.77 -42.17
C VAL A 728 29.97 16.95 -42.43
N ALA A 729 28.87 16.73 -43.16
CA ALA A 729 27.90 17.77 -43.44
C ALA A 729 27.31 18.36 -42.15
N ASP A 730 26.93 17.52 -41.20
CA ASP A 730 26.42 17.99 -39.90
C ASP A 730 27.48 18.73 -39.07
N LEU A 731 28.65 18.15 -38.86
CA LEU A 731 29.71 18.76 -38.04
C LEU A 731 30.19 20.10 -38.63
N SER A 732 30.19 20.22 -39.96
CA SER A 732 30.62 21.45 -40.65
C SER A 732 29.65 22.62 -40.46
N LYS A 733 28.38 22.37 -40.11
CA LYS A 733 27.40 23.44 -39.82
C LYS A 733 27.83 24.31 -38.64
N LEU A 734 28.48 23.73 -37.62
CA LEU A 734 29.01 24.47 -36.47
C LEU A 734 30.24 25.30 -36.81
N SER A 735 30.87 25.08 -37.98
CA SER A 735 32.06 25.80 -38.41
C SER A 735 33.13 25.83 -37.29
N ASN A 736 33.75 26.98 -37.06
CA ASN A 736 34.74 27.19 -36.00
C ASN A 736 34.16 27.06 -34.59
N GLU A 737 32.84 27.05 -34.40
CA GLU A 737 32.20 26.88 -33.10
C GLU A 737 32.15 25.41 -32.64
N LEU A 738 32.43 24.45 -33.52
CA LEU A 738 32.55 23.04 -33.17
C LEU A 738 33.53 22.82 -32.01
N ARG A 739 34.61 23.61 -31.94
CA ARG A 739 35.57 23.52 -30.84
C ARG A 739 34.94 23.82 -29.48
N PHE A 740 33.93 24.69 -29.41
CA PHE A 740 33.26 25.05 -28.17
C PHE A 740 32.37 23.92 -27.70
N VAL A 741 31.64 23.31 -28.63
CA VAL A 741 30.84 22.11 -28.39
C VAL A 741 31.70 20.95 -27.88
N LEU A 742 32.89 20.77 -28.45
CA LEU A 742 33.86 19.74 -28.03
C LEU A 742 34.75 20.16 -26.85
N ILE A 743 34.69 21.43 -26.42
CA ILE A 743 35.48 22.02 -25.33
C ILE A 743 36.99 21.89 -25.60
N THR A 744 37.41 22.22 -26.81
CA THR A 744 38.79 22.08 -27.31
C THR A 744 39.33 23.41 -27.83
N SER A 745 40.64 23.52 -28.02
CA SER A 745 41.24 24.73 -28.58
C SER A 745 41.02 24.86 -30.07
N THR A 746 41.04 23.72 -30.76
CA THR A 746 40.79 23.62 -32.20
C THR A 746 39.99 22.35 -32.46
N ALA A 747 39.02 22.45 -33.37
CA ALA A 747 38.32 21.30 -33.92
C ALA A 747 38.28 21.44 -35.45
N SER A 748 38.65 20.38 -36.15
CA SER A 748 38.58 20.29 -37.61
C SER A 748 37.85 19.02 -38.04
N VAL A 749 37.25 19.06 -39.22
CA VAL A 749 36.49 17.95 -39.81
C VAL A 749 37.13 17.58 -41.14
N ALA A 750 37.30 16.29 -41.39
CA ALA A 750 37.86 15.75 -42.62
C ALA A 750 37.09 14.48 -43.06
N PRO A 751 37.15 14.11 -44.36
CA PRO A 751 36.52 12.89 -44.84
C PRO A 751 37.13 11.63 -44.19
N LEU A 752 36.33 10.60 -43.94
CA LEU A 752 36.80 9.35 -43.31
C LEU A 752 37.96 8.70 -44.08
N VAL A 753 37.96 8.84 -45.41
CA VAL A 753 39.01 8.31 -46.30
C VAL A 753 40.39 8.93 -46.07
N SER A 754 40.46 10.13 -45.47
CA SER A 754 41.73 10.79 -45.14
C SER A 754 42.20 10.48 -43.71
N ALA A 755 41.48 9.62 -42.98
CA ALA A 755 41.87 9.23 -41.64
C ALA A 755 43.25 8.55 -41.64
N PRO A 756 44.22 9.06 -40.86
CA PRO A 756 45.51 8.41 -40.74
C PRO A 756 45.39 7.06 -40.02
N VAL A 757 46.39 6.21 -40.19
CA VAL A 757 46.42 4.85 -39.62
C VAL A 757 46.32 4.89 -38.07
N ASP A 758 46.82 5.94 -37.44
CA ASP A 758 46.81 6.14 -35.99
C ASP A 758 45.55 6.87 -35.48
N ALA A 759 44.55 7.13 -36.32
CA ALA A 759 43.27 7.68 -35.86
C ALA A 759 42.49 6.65 -35.04
N VAL A 760 41.92 7.11 -33.92
CA VAL A 760 41.14 6.29 -32.99
C VAL A 760 39.76 6.04 -33.57
N VAL A 761 39.37 4.77 -33.65
CA VAL A 761 38.01 4.37 -34.03
C VAL A 761 37.07 4.64 -32.86
N THR A 762 35.95 5.30 -33.14
CA THR A 762 34.96 5.65 -32.12
C THR A 762 33.80 4.65 -32.10
N GLU A 763 32.92 4.77 -31.11
CA GLU A 763 31.68 3.99 -31.04
C GLU A 763 30.61 4.51 -32.02
N VAL A 764 30.77 5.74 -32.52
CA VAL A 764 29.92 6.29 -33.58
C VAL A 764 30.37 5.71 -34.91
N ALA A 765 29.46 4.98 -35.57
CA ALA A 765 29.71 4.41 -36.89
C ALA A 765 30.10 5.50 -37.89
N GLY A 766 31.12 5.22 -38.71
CA GLY A 766 31.63 6.18 -39.69
C GLY A 766 32.46 7.33 -39.11
N LEU A 767 32.84 7.29 -37.83
CA LEU A 767 33.65 8.32 -37.18
C LEU A 767 34.96 7.76 -36.59
N LYS A 768 36.07 8.38 -37.00
CA LYS A 768 37.37 8.29 -36.33
C LYS A 768 37.80 9.67 -35.83
N LEU A 769 38.68 9.72 -34.85
CA LEU A 769 39.23 10.98 -34.35
C LEU A 769 40.73 10.89 -34.09
N LYS A 770 41.38 12.05 -34.18
CA LYS A 770 42.77 12.23 -33.77
C LYS A 770 42.86 13.45 -32.86
N VAL A 771 43.56 13.29 -31.75
CA VAL A 771 43.75 14.35 -30.76
C VAL A 771 45.24 14.64 -30.63
N LEU A 772 45.61 15.90 -30.75
CA LEU A 772 46.96 16.39 -30.55
C LEU A 772 46.98 17.38 -29.39
N LYS A 773 48.09 17.41 -28.63
CA LYS A 773 48.33 18.46 -27.66
C LYS A 773 48.75 19.73 -28.41
N SER A 774 48.05 20.83 -28.18
CA SER A 774 48.36 22.11 -28.80
C SER A 774 49.75 22.59 -28.39
N SER A 775 50.52 23.07 -29.38
CA SER A 775 51.81 23.74 -29.16
C SER A 775 51.65 25.24 -28.88
N HIS A 776 50.43 25.77 -28.98
CA HIS A 776 50.17 27.20 -28.81
C HIS A 776 50.14 27.62 -27.33
N ALA A 777 50.39 28.91 -27.10
CA ALA A 777 50.33 29.49 -25.76
C ALA A 777 48.89 29.56 -25.24
N LYS A 778 48.72 29.36 -23.93
CA LYS A 778 47.42 29.42 -23.25
C LYS A 778 47.00 30.88 -23.06
N CYS A 779 45.80 31.24 -23.52
CA CYS A 779 45.15 32.50 -23.17
C CYS A 779 44.79 32.52 -21.67
N ALA A 780 45.25 33.53 -20.93
CA ALA A 780 45.00 33.64 -19.49
C ALA A 780 43.51 33.83 -19.12
N ARG A 781 42.69 34.31 -20.06
CA ARG A 781 41.25 34.59 -19.86
C ARG A 781 40.34 33.41 -20.23
N CYS A 782 40.31 32.99 -21.49
CA CYS A 782 39.44 31.89 -21.94
C CYS A 782 40.07 30.50 -21.83
N TRP A 783 41.37 30.42 -21.53
CA TRP A 783 42.15 29.18 -21.39
C TRP A 783 42.31 28.34 -22.66
N HIS A 784 41.80 28.79 -23.80
CA HIS A 784 42.15 28.20 -25.10
C HIS A 784 43.64 28.46 -25.41
N HIS A 785 44.26 27.49 -26.07
CA HIS A 785 45.60 27.54 -26.62
C HIS A 785 45.52 28.07 -28.05
N ARG A 786 46.09 29.25 -28.31
CA ARG A 786 45.94 29.94 -29.59
C ARG A 786 47.23 30.59 -30.05
N GLU A 787 47.43 30.60 -31.36
CA GLU A 787 48.63 31.17 -32.00
C GLU A 787 48.77 32.68 -31.82
N ASP A 788 47.64 33.37 -31.61
CA ASP A 788 47.57 34.83 -31.53
C ASP A 788 47.75 35.38 -30.10
N VAL A 789 48.00 34.52 -29.12
CA VAL A 789 48.38 34.94 -27.76
C VAL A 789 49.77 35.59 -27.80
N GLY A 790 49.87 36.82 -27.28
CA GLY A 790 51.10 37.61 -27.31
C GLY A 790 51.23 38.55 -28.52
N VAL A 791 50.26 38.54 -29.45
CA VAL A 791 50.27 39.44 -30.61
C VAL A 791 49.86 40.88 -30.24
N ASN A 792 48.91 41.06 -29.30
CA ASN A 792 48.49 42.39 -28.84
C ASN A 792 49.41 42.91 -27.72
N PRO A 793 50.12 44.04 -27.88
CA PRO A 793 51.03 44.57 -26.86
C PRO A 793 50.36 45.02 -25.55
N GLU A 794 49.12 45.50 -25.61
CA GLU A 794 48.36 45.95 -24.43
C GLU A 794 47.82 44.77 -23.61
N HIS A 795 47.73 43.60 -24.26
CA HIS A 795 47.11 42.40 -23.72
C HIS A 795 47.95 41.13 -24.05
N PRO A 796 49.20 41.04 -23.58
CA PRO A 796 50.15 40.02 -24.03
C PRO A 796 49.80 38.59 -23.62
N GLU A 797 48.95 38.41 -22.60
CA GLU A 797 48.61 37.08 -22.06
C GLU A 797 47.30 36.50 -22.60
N ILE A 798 46.60 37.20 -23.49
CA ILE A 798 45.28 36.78 -23.98
C ILE A 798 45.21 36.75 -25.51
N CYS A 799 44.31 35.92 -26.05
CA CYS A 799 44.10 35.80 -27.49
C CYS A 799 43.28 36.96 -28.05
N GLY A 800 43.32 37.17 -29.37
CA GLY A 800 42.63 38.26 -30.05
C GLY A 800 41.12 38.24 -29.82
N ARG A 801 40.50 37.05 -29.74
CA ARG A 801 39.08 36.89 -29.36
C ARG A 801 38.77 37.51 -27.99
N CYS A 802 39.63 37.27 -27.00
CA CYS A 802 39.45 37.82 -25.66
C CYS A 802 39.70 39.32 -25.60
N VAL A 803 40.61 39.84 -26.42
CA VAL A 803 40.84 41.29 -26.59
C VAL A 803 39.58 41.94 -27.15
N ASP A 804 39.03 41.39 -28.23
CA ASP A 804 37.84 41.94 -28.89
C ASP A 804 36.62 41.93 -27.94
N ASN A 805 36.46 40.88 -27.12
CA ASN A 805 35.42 40.83 -26.09
C ASN A 805 35.59 41.82 -24.92
N ILE A 806 36.78 42.40 -24.72
CA ILE A 806 37.02 43.38 -23.65
C ILE A 806 36.91 44.81 -24.19
N SER A 807 37.54 45.05 -25.34
CA SER A 807 37.85 46.39 -25.82
C SER A 807 37.29 46.67 -27.22
N GLY A 808 36.77 45.66 -27.91
CA GLY A 808 36.27 45.72 -29.29
C GLY A 808 34.76 45.57 -29.40
N ALA A 809 34.30 45.09 -30.56
CA ALA A 809 32.86 44.89 -30.82
C ALA A 809 32.33 43.60 -30.18
N GLY A 810 33.24 42.71 -29.78
CA GLY A 810 32.93 41.40 -29.23
C GLY A 810 32.68 40.34 -30.31
N GLU A 811 32.90 39.09 -29.93
CA GLU A 811 32.72 37.95 -30.82
C GLU A 811 31.23 37.70 -31.11
N VAL A 812 30.94 37.36 -32.36
CA VAL A 812 29.61 36.90 -32.78
C VAL A 812 29.55 35.37 -32.65
N ARG A 813 28.48 34.87 -32.04
CA ARG A 813 28.17 33.44 -31.92
C ARG A 813 26.87 33.14 -32.65
N HIS A 814 26.86 32.09 -33.46
CA HIS A 814 25.74 31.70 -34.30
C HIS A 814 25.01 30.46 -33.77
N TYR A 815 25.72 29.53 -33.12
CA TYR A 815 25.18 28.22 -32.78
C TYR A 815 25.43 27.81 -31.32
N ALA A 816 26.68 27.89 -30.84
CA ALA A 816 27.15 27.31 -29.57
C ALA A 816 27.83 28.30 -28.63
#